data_AF-A0A9P0MGI2-F1
#
_entry.id   AF-A0A9P0MGI2-F1
#
_cell.length_a   1.000
_cell.length_b   1.000
_cell.length_c   1.000
_cell.angle_alpha   90.00
_cell.angle_beta   90.00
_cell.angle_gamma   90.00
#
_symmetry.space_group_name_H-M   'P 1'
#
loop_
_entity.id
_entity.type
_entity.pdbx_description
1 polymer ?
#
loop_
_entity_poly.entity_id
_entity_poly.type
_entity_poly.pdbx_seq_one_letter_code
_entity_poly.pdbx_strand_id
1 'polypeptide(L)'
;MKYLIIFLFAAAASAVPMEEWNLFKAKYGKRYKTEDEEQKRMEIFLKKKQMIEEHNEKYKNGRETFHMKMNRFGDMTEEELSENLYRSYESNQRDNQSNVFVKSRRLNQLPDSIDWRMKGAVSPVRDQGNCWSSWAFSALGSLEGQTFKKRGELVQLSAQNLIDCSNAYGNLGCRGGRAAYAFNYIRDNGGVDLEQLYPYEAIDGLCRFKSAYIGAQDSGYTNIPRGDEDALEEAVVTVGPIAVTVDGSRSSFAHYSGGSSRELLKILKNSKRLHQSWYSSLAQAKRTSETNPALHKTDQIGLFYTINEDDRKRVFSLGGFPKPFMDNVKTFTESSIMIREPALEIIDYMKRADYSRPTIRYVLYGKAGLGKSLTVAHILHYAFSNGFYLLHVPWVWDWFRNNRIESVPSTFVEGLLDFPVISANWLKHFQSQNEHFLSGEDDKIIKTSKDYVWNQREMTPAGSPLSELVIHGINRIKYAGAVVSAIINELKSAASEGRCKVLVAVDGFNGFYSSESKVKAEDRSKVPPNKCSLVHCFLEATKQDWKGGAVVVTVDQKFGWAPANLSPFPLYLLTKKGFEHLDPFIPVEVKELTSEEFHSMLDYYEDRLWFQKGKGRDELAFLSNRNAGALMKLCSSL
;
A
#
# COMPACT_ATOMS: atom_id res chain seq x y z
N MET A 1 13.28 65.98 -15.68
CA MET A 1 13.79 64.97 -16.65
C MET A 1 14.79 64.11 -15.88
N LYS A 2 14.42 62.88 -15.49
CA LYS A 2 14.74 61.61 -16.22
C LYS A 2 16.25 61.56 -16.54
N TYR A 3 17.06 60.61 -16.08
CA TYR A 3 16.89 59.16 -16.21
C TYR A 3 17.61 58.37 -15.11
N LEU A 4 16.98 57.24 -14.77
CA LEU A 4 17.43 56.13 -13.95
C LEU A 4 18.42 55.27 -14.77
N ILE A 5 19.59 54.92 -14.23
CA ILE A 5 20.48 53.89 -14.78
C ILE A 5 20.24 52.61 -13.96
N ILE A 6 19.57 51.63 -14.56
CA ILE A 6 19.57 50.24 -14.10
C ILE A 6 20.39 49.44 -15.12
N PHE A 7 21.51 48.89 -14.69
CA PHE A 7 22.37 48.05 -15.52
C PHE A 7 21.78 46.65 -15.67
N LEU A 8 21.65 46.22 -16.93
CA LEU A 8 21.30 44.89 -17.39
C LEU A 8 22.34 43.84 -16.93
N PHE A 9 21.88 42.85 -16.16
CA PHE A 9 22.52 41.53 -16.04
C PHE A 9 21.44 40.45 -16.16
N ALA A 10 20.93 40.21 -17.38
CA ALA A 10 19.92 39.17 -17.60
C ALA A 10 19.84 38.59 -19.04
N ALA A 11 20.85 38.77 -19.90
CA ALA A 11 20.75 38.32 -21.31
C ALA A 11 21.68 37.17 -21.72
N ALA A 12 22.61 36.73 -20.87
CA ALA A 12 23.57 35.68 -21.25
C ALA A 12 23.10 34.24 -20.98
N ALA A 13 22.08 34.04 -20.14
CA ALA A 13 21.64 32.70 -19.72
C ALA A 13 20.64 32.02 -20.67
N SER A 14 19.99 32.77 -21.59
CA SER A 14 18.93 32.23 -22.45
C SER A 14 19.39 31.75 -23.84
N ALA A 15 20.64 32.00 -24.24
CA ALA A 15 21.15 31.64 -25.57
C ALA A 15 21.69 30.21 -25.69
N VAL A 16 22.27 29.68 -24.60
CA VAL A 16 22.92 28.35 -24.56
C VAL A 16 21.96 27.17 -24.82
N PRO A 17 20.70 27.15 -24.30
CA PRO A 17 19.79 26.04 -24.54
C PRO A 17 19.36 25.88 -26.01
N MET A 18 19.32 26.97 -26.78
CA MET A 18 18.82 26.99 -28.15
C MET A 18 19.84 26.46 -29.16
N GLU A 19 21.13 26.73 -28.94
CA GLU A 19 22.22 26.26 -29.81
C GLU A 19 22.38 24.74 -29.75
N GLU A 20 22.39 24.17 -28.54
CA GLU A 20 22.50 22.73 -28.33
C GLU A 20 21.29 21.95 -28.87
N TRP A 21 20.09 22.52 -28.75
CA TRP A 21 18.87 21.95 -29.34
C TRP A 21 18.98 21.86 -30.87
N ASN A 22 19.48 22.90 -31.51
CA ASN A 22 19.68 22.92 -32.96
C ASN A 22 20.73 21.89 -33.41
N LEU A 23 21.83 21.73 -32.66
CA LEU A 23 22.83 20.70 -32.92
C LEU A 23 22.25 19.28 -32.76
N PHE A 24 21.43 19.05 -31.74
CA PHE A 24 20.75 17.77 -31.54
C PHE A 24 19.83 17.42 -32.72
N LYS A 25 18.99 18.37 -33.16
CA LYS A 25 18.10 18.17 -34.31
C LYS A 25 18.90 17.86 -35.58
N ALA A 26 19.97 18.61 -35.85
CA ALA A 26 20.82 18.39 -37.01
C ALA A 26 21.48 17.01 -36.98
N LYS A 27 22.02 16.59 -35.83
CA LYS A 27 22.72 15.32 -35.67
C LYS A 27 21.83 14.09 -35.86
N TYR A 28 20.58 14.14 -35.39
CA TYR A 28 19.64 13.02 -35.46
C TYR A 28 18.53 13.20 -36.51
N GLY A 29 18.64 14.21 -37.37
CA GLY A 29 17.70 14.47 -38.46
C GLY A 29 16.27 14.75 -37.99
N LYS A 30 16.09 15.37 -36.82
CA LYS A 30 14.77 15.61 -36.21
C LYS A 30 14.03 16.75 -36.93
N ARG A 31 12.77 16.50 -37.26
CA ARG A 31 11.85 17.47 -37.88
C ARG A 31 10.48 17.34 -37.20
N TYR A 32 9.90 18.46 -36.80
CA TYR A 32 8.61 18.51 -36.11
C TYR A 32 7.58 19.23 -36.99
N LYS A 33 6.30 18.89 -36.85
CA LYS A 33 5.25 19.39 -37.75
C LYS A 33 4.79 20.80 -37.39
N THR A 34 4.90 21.16 -36.11
CA THR A 34 4.41 22.43 -35.57
C THR A 34 5.42 23.03 -34.60
N GLU A 35 5.41 24.35 -34.44
CA GLU A 35 6.26 25.04 -33.46
C GLU A 35 5.92 24.61 -32.02
N ASP A 36 4.65 24.36 -31.71
CA ASP A 36 4.21 23.86 -30.40
C ASP A 36 4.77 22.46 -30.10
N GLU A 37 4.83 21.58 -31.10
CA GLU A 37 5.46 20.26 -30.97
C GLU A 37 6.96 20.43 -30.74
N GLU A 38 7.61 21.28 -31.52
CA GLU A 38 9.04 21.53 -31.38
C GLU A 38 9.40 22.08 -29.98
N GLN A 39 8.60 23.00 -29.45
CA GLN A 39 8.80 23.54 -28.11
C GLN A 39 8.68 22.44 -27.04
N LYS A 40 7.67 21.58 -27.13
CA LYS A 40 7.52 20.44 -26.20
C LYS A 40 8.69 19.47 -26.28
N ARG A 41 9.18 19.19 -27.50
CA ARG A 41 10.32 18.29 -27.74
C ARG A 41 11.61 18.88 -27.18
N MET A 42 11.79 20.19 -27.30
CA MET A 42 12.91 20.92 -26.71
C MET A 42 12.87 20.85 -25.18
N GLU A 43 11.70 21.01 -24.55
CA GLU A 43 11.57 20.85 -23.09
C GLU A 43 11.93 19.45 -22.61
N ILE A 44 11.51 18.41 -23.34
CA ILE A 44 11.87 17.02 -23.04
C ILE A 44 13.39 16.83 -23.16
N PHE A 45 13.98 17.33 -24.23
CA PHE A 45 15.43 17.28 -24.46
C PHE A 45 16.22 17.91 -23.32
N LEU A 46 15.80 19.09 -22.84
CA LEU A 46 16.46 19.76 -21.71
C LEU A 46 16.35 18.94 -20.41
N LYS A 47 15.17 18.36 -20.13
CA LYS A 47 14.99 17.47 -18.97
C LYS A 47 15.87 16.22 -19.06
N LYS A 48 15.96 15.59 -20.24
CA LYS A 48 16.82 14.41 -20.45
C LYS A 48 18.30 14.77 -20.36
N LYS A 49 18.69 15.93 -20.85
CA LYS A 49 20.07 16.44 -20.72
C LYS A 49 20.44 16.61 -19.25
N GLN A 50 19.59 17.28 -18.46
CA GLN A 50 19.81 17.45 -17.02
C GLN A 50 19.95 16.11 -16.31
N MET A 51 19.05 15.15 -16.58
CA MET A 51 19.12 13.80 -16.01
C MET A 51 20.47 13.11 -16.31
N ILE A 52 20.95 13.21 -17.55
CA ILE A 52 22.22 12.61 -17.98
C ILE A 52 23.40 13.27 -17.28
N GLU A 53 23.39 14.60 -17.15
CA GLU A 53 24.46 15.35 -16.48
C GLU A 53 24.54 15.01 -14.99
N GLU A 54 23.41 15.04 -14.28
CA GLU A 54 23.34 14.68 -12.86
C GLU A 54 23.79 13.24 -12.60
N HIS A 55 23.40 12.31 -13.48
CA HIS A 55 23.84 10.92 -13.37
C HIS A 55 25.35 10.78 -13.61
N ASN A 56 25.86 11.44 -14.65
CA ASN A 56 27.28 11.37 -14.99
C ASN A 56 28.18 12.07 -13.95
N GLU A 57 27.69 13.09 -13.23
CA GLU A 57 28.39 13.64 -12.07
C GLU A 57 28.49 12.62 -10.93
N LYS A 58 27.39 11.93 -10.64
CA LYS A 58 27.42 10.84 -9.64
C LYS A 58 28.38 9.73 -10.06
N TYR A 59 28.46 9.40 -11.36
CA TYR A 59 29.42 8.44 -11.91
C TYR A 59 30.87 8.88 -11.70
N LYS A 60 31.20 10.14 -12.03
CA LYS A 60 32.54 10.70 -11.80
C LYS A 60 32.95 10.64 -10.32
N ASN A 61 31.98 10.81 -9.43
CA ASN A 61 32.16 10.75 -7.99
C ASN A 61 32.10 9.32 -7.41
N GLY A 62 32.04 8.29 -8.26
CA GLY A 62 31.98 6.88 -7.84
C GLY A 62 30.67 6.47 -7.15
N ARG A 63 29.64 7.32 -7.19
CA ARG A 63 28.30 7.05 -6.63
C ARG A 63 27.39 6.29 -7.60
N GLU A 64 27.73 6.33 -8.88
CA GLU A 64 27.13 5.52 -9.94
C GLU A 64 28.24 4.77 -10.66
N THR A 65 27.90 3.67 -11.33
CA THR A 65 28.88 2.72 -11.90
C THR A 65 28.90 2.69 -13.42
N PHE A 66 27.99 3.43 -14.04
CA PHE A 66 27.88 3.61 -15.48
C PHE A 66 27.67 5.08 -15.83
N HIS A 67 27.85 5.41 -17.11
CA HIS A 67 27.56 6.73 -17.63
C HIS A 67 26.56 6.65 -18.78
N MET A 68 25.81 7.73 -18.90
CA MET A 68 24.80 7.93 -19.93
C MET A 68 25.29 8.91 -20.99
N LYS A 69 24.69 8.86 -22.18
CA LYS A 69 24.96 9.81 -23.26
C LYS A 69 23.68 10.15 -24.00
N MET A 70 23.58 11.42 -24.38
CA MET A 70 22.50 11.89 -25.23
C MET A 70 22.53 11.17 -26.58
N ASN A 71 21.38 10.67 -27.03
CA ASN A 71 21.23 9.89 -28.26
C ASN A 71 19.89 10.21 -28.96
N ARG A 72 19.54 9.45 -30.02
CA ARG A 72 18.35 9.70 -30.85
C ARG A 72 17.01 9.72 -30.09
N PHE A 73 16.99 9.29 -28.84
CA PHE A 73 15.82 9.21 -27.95
C PHE A 73 15.68 10.42 -27.03
N GLY A 74 16.56 11.42 -27.13
CA GLY A 74 16.61 12.58 -26.22
C GLY A 74 15.37 13.45 -26.18
N ASP A 75 14.53 13.41 -27.22
CA ASP A 75 13.30 14.21 -27.38
C ASP A 75 12.01 13.38 -27.16
N MET A 76 12.15 12.15 -26.66
CA MET A 76 11.02 11.23 -26.42
C MET A 76 10.68 11.14 -24.94
N THR A 77 9.39 11.04 -24.62
CA THR A 77 8.92 10.75 -23.26
C THR A 77 9.15 9.28 -22.90
N GLU A 78 8.98 8.92 -21.64
CA GLU A 78 9.13 7.51 -21.21
C GLU A 78 8.03 6.63 -21.82
N GLU A 79 6.82 7.16 -21.94
CA GLU A 79 5.69 6.50 -22.59
C GLU A 79 6.00 6.26 -24.06
N GLU A 80 6.51 7.27 -24.77
CA GLU A 80 6.90 7.12 -26.19
C GLU A 80 8.06 6.15 -26.38
N LEU A 81 9.01 6.09 -25.45
CA LEU A 81 10.07 5.08 -25.49
C LEU A 81 9.50 3.68 -25.25
N SER A 82 8.57 3.53 -24.32
CA SER A 82 7.91 2.24 -24.07
C SER A 82 7.08 1.79 -25.29
N GLU A 83 6.29 2.68 -25.88
CA GLU A 83 5.43 2.37 -27.02
C GLU A 83 6.22 2.10 -28.30
N ASN A 84 7.33 2.81 -28.53
CA ASN A 84 8.12 2.67 -29.75
C ASN A 84 9.19 1.56 -29.66
N LEU A 85 9.77 1.30 -28.47
CA LEU A 85 10.92 0.40 -28.32
C LEU A 85 10.60 -0.88 -27.54
N TYR A 86 9.58 -0.91 -26.68
CA TYR A 86 9.40 -1.96 -25.67
C TYR A 86 7.93 -2.36 -25.45
N ARG A 87 7.41 -3.34 -26.20
CA ARG A 87 6.11 -3.97 -25.86
C ARG A 87 6.28 -5.26 -25.08
N SER A 88 5.50 -5.43 -24.02
CA SER A 88 5.39 -6.70 -23.31
C SER A 88 4.76 -7.76 -24.22
N TYR A 89 5.52 -8.81 -24.50
CA TYR A 89 5.03 -10.00 -25.18
C TYR A 89 4.42 -10.95 -24.13
N GLU A 90 3.10 -11.08 -24.12
CA GLU A 90 2.37 -12.04 -23.27
C GLU A 90 2.08 -13.32 -24.08
N SER A 91 2.74 -14.42 -23.74
CA SER A 91 2.34 -15.75 -24.23
C SER A 91 1.61 -16.53 -23.14
N ASN A 92 0.48 -17.13 -23.54
CA ASN A 92 -0.32 -18.03 -22.71
C ASN A 92 0.18 -19.49 -22.76
N GLN A 93 1.28 -19.77 -23.45
CA GLN A 93 1.84 -21.13 -23.53
C GLN A 93 2.94 -21.34 -22.49
N ARG A 94 2.75 -22.37 -21.65
CA ARG A 94 3.76 -22.85 -20.70
C ARG A 94 4.94 -23.40 -21.49
N ASP A 95 6.15 -22.97 -21.16
CA ASP A 95 7.37 -23.60 -21.70
C ASP A 95 7.36 -25.08 -21.29
N ASN A 96 7.18 -25.96 -22.27
CA ASN A 96 7.23 -27.39 -22.06
C ASN A 96 8.66 -27.80 -21.66
N GLN A 97 8.79 -28.37 -20.47
CA GLN A 97 9.90 -29.17 -19.95
C GLN A 97 11.26 -28.98 -20.64
N SER A 98 11.97 -27.91 -20.29
CA SER A 98 13.40 -27.77 -20.59
C SER A 98 14.23 -28.20 -19.38
N ASN A 99 15.38 -28.85 -19.61
CA ASN A 99 16.38 -29.07 -18.57
C ASN A 99 16.81 -27.71 -17.96
N VAL A 100 16.98 -27.69 -16.64
CA VAL A 100 17.44 -26.51 -15.89
C VAL A 100 18.94 -26.64 -15.69
N PHE A 101 19.68 -25.53 -15.87
CA PHE A 101 21.12 -25.49 -15.64
C PHE A 101 21.41 -25.76 -14.16
N VAL A 102 22.25 -26.74 -13.88
CA VAL A 102 22.68 -27.10 -12.53
C VAL A 102 24.15 -26.73 -12.36
N LYS A 103 24.42 -25.86 -11.38
CA LYS A 103 25.79 -25.46 -11.01
C LYS A 103 26.65 -26.67 -10.67
N SER A 104 27.90 -26.64 -11.12
CA SER A 104 28.89 -27.64 -10.78
C SER A 104 29.39 -27.40 -9.36
N ARG A 105 29.14 -28.35 -8.45
CA ARG A 105 29.67 -28.35 -7.08
C ARG A 105 31.22 -28.42 -6.99
N ARG A 106 31.91 -28.55 -8.13
CA ARG A 106 33.37 -28.72 -8.21
C ARG A 106 34.13 -27.46 -8.63
N LEU A 107 33.44 -26.42 -9.10
CA LEU A 107 34.05 -25.16 -9.51
C LEU A 107 34.09 -24.21 -8.31
N ASN A 108 35.14 -24.30 -7.50
CA ASN A 108 35.27 -23.48 -6.29
C ASN A 108 35.76 -22.04 -6.57
N GLN A 109 36.29 -21.76 -7.77
CA GLN A 109 36.76 -20.43 -8.18
C GLN A 109 36.55 -20.21 -9.68
N LEU A 110 35.78 -19.18 -10.05
CA LEU A 110 35.62 -18.67 -11.41
C LEU A 110 36.65 -17.54 -11.67
N PRO A 111 37.04 -17.26 -12.92
CA PRO A 111 37.94 -16.15 -13.22
C PRO A 111 37.30 -14.79 -12.88
N ASP A 112 38.10 -13.83 -12.42
CA ASP A 112 37.63 -12.50 -12.00
C ASP A 112 36.89 -11.71 -13.11
N SER A 113 37.21 -11.99 -14.37
CA SER A 113 36.49 -11.46 -15.53
C SER A 113 36.65 -12.36 -16.75
N ILE A 114 35.63 -12.36 -17.60
CA ILE A 114 35.65 -12.98 -18.92
C ILE A 114 34.95 -12.06 -19.92
N ASP A 115 35.57 -11.85 -21.09
CA ASP A 115 34.96 -11.11 -22.20
C ASP A 115 35.01 -11.97 -23.46
N TRP A 116 33.85 -12.49 -23.87
CA TRP A 116 33.73 -13.32 -25.07
C TRP A 116 33.95 -12.55 -26.37
N ARG A 117 33.84 -11.21 -26.36
CA ARG A 117 34.19 -10.36 -27.50
C ARG A 117 35.68 -10.42 -27.78
N MET A 118 36.50 -10.34 -26.73
CA MET A 118 37.95 -10.48 -26.83
C MET A 118 38.38 -11.88 -27.29
N LYS A 119 37.53 -12.88 -27.10
CA LYS A 119 37.73 -14.25 -27.58
C LYS A 119 37.19 -14.51 -28.99
N GLY A 120 36.60 -13.51 -29.65
CA GLY A 120 36.05 -13.63 -31.00
C GLY A 120 34.70 -14.35 -31.10
N ALA A 121 34.04 -14.62 -29.96
CA ALA A 121 32.82 -15.43 -29.92
C ALA A 121 31.52 -14.58 -29.94
N VAL A 122 31.61 -13.27 -30.18
CA VAL A 122 30.47 -12.34 -30.13
C VAL A 122 30.46 -11.48 -31.38
N SER A 123 29.34 -11.44 -32.09
CA SER A 123 29.17 -10.63 -33.29
C SER A 123 28.98 -9.14 -32.98
N PRO A 124 29.18 -8.23 -33.96
CA PRO A 124 28.95 -6.80 -33.78
C PRO A 124 27.52 -6.49 -33.33
N VAL A 125 27.35 -5.39 -32.57
CA VAL A 125 26.04 -4.90 -32.14
C VAL A 125 25.19 -4.54 -33.36
N ARG A 126 23.94 -5.00 -33.39
CA ARG A 126 22.96 -4.75 -34.47
C ARG A 126 21.84 -3.81 -33.99
N ASP A 127 21.26 -3.04 -34.92
CA ASP A 127 20.10 -2.16 -34.65
C ASP A 127 18.82 -2.85 -35.13
N GLN A 128 17.88 -3.08 -34.21
CA GLN A 128 16.58 -3.67 -34.52
C GLN A 128 15.59 -2.66 -35.17
N GLY A 129 15.98 -1.39 -35.29
CA GLY A 129 15.10 -0.34 -35.78
C GLY A 129 13.80 -0.27 -34.95
N ASN A 130 12.66 -0.19 -35.64
CA ASN A 130 11.33 -0.18 -35.03
C ASN A 130 10.69 -1.58 -34.95
N CYS A 131 11.44 -2.63 -35.30
CA CYS A 131 10.98 -4.01 -35.21
C CYS A 131 11.33 -4.54 -33.81
N TRP A 132 10.36 -5.09 -33.08
CA TRP A 132 10.58 -5.62 -31.72
C TRP A 132 11.23 -7.01 -31.74
N SER A 133 12.29 -7.18 -32.54
CA SER A 133 12.96 -8.45 -32.80
C SER A 133 14.17 -8.74 -31.91
N SER A 134 14.28 -8.06 -30.76
CA SER A 134 15.37 -8.29 -29.78
C SER A 134 15.50 -9.76 -29.37
N TRP A 135 14.37 -10.47 -29.30
CA TRP A 135 14.31 -11.91 -29.02
C TRP A 135 15.06 -12.75 -30.06
N ALA A 136 15.00 -12.38 -31.34
CA ALA A 136 15.66 -13.08 -32.43
C ALA A 136 17.17 -12.82 -32.38
N PHE A 137 17.59 -11.57 -32.22
CA PHE A 137 19.00 -11.20 -32.06
C PHE A 137 19.64 -11.85 -30.83
N SER A 138 18.92 -11.90 -29.70
CA SER A 138 19.40 -12.54 -28.47
C SER A 138 19.62 -14.05 -28.66
N ALA A 139 18.66 -14.74 -29.31
CA ALA A 139 18.80 -16.15 -29.63
C ALA A 139 20.01 -16.41 -30.53
N LEU A 140 20.12 -15.67 -31.64
CA LEU A 140 21.20 -15.85 -32.61
C LEU A 140 22.56 -15.50 -32.02
N GLY A 141 22.70 -14.42 -31.25
CA GLY A 141 23.99 -14.08 -30.63
C GLY A 141 24.55 -15.19 -29.74
N SER A 142 23.67 -15.92 -29.03
CA SER A 142 24.10 -17.10 -28.25
C SER A 142 24.47 -18.29 -29.15
N LEU A 143 23.71 -18.56 -30.21
CA LEU A 143 23.96 -19.65 -31.16
C LEU A 143 25.22 -19.42 -32.01
N GLU A 144 25.48 -18.18 -32.42
CA GLU A 144 26.71 -17.73 -33.08
C GLU A 144 27.92 -18.02 -32.18
N GLY A 145 27.83 -17.68 -30.90
CA GLY A 145 28.87 -17.99 -29.91
C GLY A 145 29.11 -19.48 -29.71
N GLN A 146 28.05 -20.29 -29.66
CA GLN A 146 28.18 -21.76 -29.60
C GLN A 146 28.77 -22.34 -30.90
N THR A 147 28.40 -21.78 -32.05
CA THR A 147 28.95 -22.17 -33.35
C THR A 147 30.44 -21.85 -33.43
N PHE A 148 30.85 -20.66 -32.96
CA PHE A 148 32.25 -20.29 -32.84
C PHE A 148 33.02 -21.25 -31.92
N LYS A 149 32.48 -21.59 -30.75
CA LYS A 149 33.12 -22.58 -29.85
C LYS A 149 33.28 -23.95 -30.48
N LYS A 150 32.34 -24.37 -31.35
CA LYS A 150 32.35 -25.69 -31.99
C LYS A 150 33.24 -25.76 -33.24
N ARG A 151 33.23 -24.71 -34.06
CA ARG A 151 33.88 -24.69 -35.39
C ARG A 151 35.13 -23.81 -35.46
N GLY A 152 35.31 -22.90 -34.50
CA GLY A 152 36.36 -21.87 -34.50
C GLY A 152 36.06 -20.66 -35.39
N GLU A 153 34.90 -20.61 -36.04
CA GLU A 153 34.50 -19.56 -36.97
C GLU A 153 33.21 -18.90 -36.51
N LEU A 154 33.21 -17.56 -36.48
CA LEU A 154 32.05 -16.76 -36.08
C LEU A 154 31.26 -16.42 -37.34
N VAL A 155 30.04 -16.94 -37.41
CA VAL A 155 29.10 -16.66 -38.51
C VAL A 155 28.04 -15.69 -38.05
N GLN A 156 27.50 -14.87 -38.95
CA GLN A 156 26.33 -14.04 -38.69
C GLN A 156 25.08 -14.75 -39.22
N LEU A 157 24.14 -15.03 -38.33
CA LEU A 157 22.89 -15.71 -38.62
C LEU A 157 21.76 -14.69 -38.84
N SER A 158 20.79 -15.06 -39.67
CA SER A 158 19.70 -14.19 -40.12
C SER A 158 18.61 -14.03 -39.06
N ALA A 159 18.49 -12.82 -38.51
CA ALA A 159 17.36 -12.48 -37.65
C ALA A 159 16.04 -12.43 -38.42
N GLN A 160 16.06 -12.05 -39.70
CA GLN A 160 14.88 -11.99 -40.55
C GLN A 160 14.28 -13.37 -40.81
N ASN A 161 15.12 -14.40 -40.97
CA ASN A 161 14.64 -15.78 -41.04
C ASN A 161 13.80 -16.15 -39.82
N LEU A 162 14.23 -15.79 -38.60
CA LEU A 162 13.46 -16.08 -37.40
C LEU A 162 12.14 -15.28 -37.35
N ILE A 163 12.18 -14.00 -37.72
CA ILE A 163 11.00 -13.12 -37.78
C ILE A 163 9.93 -13.72 -38.70
N ASP A 164 10.33 -14.16 -39.89
CA ASP A 164 9.40 -14.61 -40.93
C ASP A 164 8.90 -16.05 -40.69
N CYS A 165 9.74 -16.92 -40.12
CA CYS A 165 9.49 -18.37 -40.13
C CYS A 165 9.07 -18.98 -38.78
N SER A 166 9.30 -18.31 -37.64
CA SER A 166 9.05 -18.92 -36.32
C SER A 166 7.67 -18.64 -35.73
N ASN A 167 6.74 -18.07 -36.50
CA ASN A 167 5.39 -17.72 -36.02
C ASN A 167 4.60 -18.93 -35.48
N ALA A 168 4.74 -20.09 -36.12
CA ALA A 168 4.09 -21.34 -35.68
C ALA A 168 4.57 -21.82 -34.29
N TYR A 169 5.75 -21.36 -33.85
CA TYR A 169 6.34 -21.68 -32.54
C TYR A 169 5.96 -20.66 -31.46
N GLY A 170 5.13 -19.67 -31.80
CA GLY A 170 4.60 -18.68 -30.87
C GLY A 170 5.22 -17.28 -30.99
N ASN A 171 6.34 -17.11 -31.71
CA ASN A 171 6.88 -15.78 -31.97
C ASN A 171 5.91 -14.96 -32.85
N LEU A 172 5.99 -13.63 -32.81
CA LEU A 172 5.08 -12.74 -33.55
C LEU A 172 5.88 -11.75 -34.41
N GLY A 173 6.97 -12.21 -35.02
CA GLY A 173 7.85 -11.40 -35.86
C GLY A 173 8.29 -10.09 -35.18
N CYS A 174 8.01 -8.95 -35.82
CA CYS A 174 8.30 -7.61 -35.35
C CYS A 174 7.41 -7.14 -34.18
N ARG A 175 6.51 -7.99 -33.68
CA ARG A 175 5.64 -7.72 -32.52
C ARG A 175 6.14 -8.39 -31.23
N GLY A 176 7.32 -9.01 -31.25
CA GLY A 176 7.94 -9.64 -30.08
C GLY A 176 7.93 -11.16 -30.13
N GLY A 177 8.64 -11.78 -29.20
CA GLY A 177 8.86 -13.22 -29.16
C GLY A 177 9.78 -13.67 -28.03
N ARG A 178 10.15 -14.95 -28.01
CA ARG A 178 11.05 -15.56 -27.03
C ARG A 178 12.20 -16.30 -27.70
N ALA A 179 13.40 -16.15 -27.17
CA ALA A 179 14.58 -16.88 -27.65
C ALA A 179 14.37 -18.41 -27.58
N ALA A 180 13.70 -18.91 -26.54
CA ALA A 180 13.33 -20.32 -26.40
C ALA A 180 12.51 -20.86 -27.60
N TYR A 181 11.55 -20.07 -28.09
CA TYR A 181 10.73 -20.44 -29.25
C TYR A 181 11.55 -20.40 -30.54
N ALA A 182 12.48 -19.47 -30.65
CA ALA A 182 13.44 -19.44 -31.75
C ALA A 182 14.32 -20.71 -31.77
N PHE A 183 14.87 -21.13 -30.63
CA PHE A 183 15.67 -22.36 -30.54
C PHE A 183 14.88 -23.60 -30.94
N ASN A 184 13.63 -23.73 -30.46
CA ASN A 184 12.75 -24.82 -30.88
C ASN A 184 12.54 -24.83 -32.40
N TYR A 185 12.27 -23.67 -33.01
CA TYR A 185 12.17 -23.54 -34.47
C TYR A 185 13.47 -23.98 -35.16
N ILE A 186 14.63 -23.46 -34.76
CA ILE A 186 15.91 -23.75 -35.42
C ILE A 186 16.21 -25.25 -35.37
N ARG A 187 15.99 -25.89 -34.22
CA ARG A 187 16.18 -27.33 -34.04
C ARG A 187 15.27 -28.13 -34.97
N ASP A 188 13.98 -27.85 -34.96
CA ASP A 188 12.98 -28.62 -35.71
C ASP A 188 13.04 -28.35 -37.22
N ASN A 189 13.40 -27.11 -37.61
CA ASN A 189 13.62 -26.69 -39.00
C ASN A 189 14.95 -27.23 -39.58
N GLY A 190 15.85 -27.74 -38.73
CA GLY A 190 17.15 -28.27 -39.14
C GLY A 190 18.21 -27.20 -39.42
N GLY A 191 17.98 -25.94 -39.00
CA GLY A 191 18.94 -24.84 -39.12
C GLY A 191 18.31 -23.47 -39.32
N VAL A 192 19.19 -22.46 -39.42
CA VAL A 192 18.86 -21.05 -39.70
C VAL A 192 19.84 -20.46 -40.72
N ASP A 193 19.34 -19.60 -41.61
CA ASP A 193 20.11 -19.03 -42.71
C ASP A 193 21.17 -18.01 -42.25
N LEU A 194 22.17 -17.77 -43.09
CA LEU A 194 23.17 -16.71 -42.91
C LEU A 194 22.55 -15.32 -43.16
N GLU A 195 22.95 -14.33 -42.36
CA GLU A 195 22.49 -12.92 -42.49
C GLU A 195 22.74 -12.37 -43.90
N GLN A 196 23.89 -12.67 -44.51
CA GLN A 196 24.22 -12.17 -45.85
C GLN A 196 23.32 -12.73 -46.97
N LEU A 197 22.68 -13.89 -46.76
CA LEU A 197 21.82 -14.57 -47.74
C LEU A 197 20.33 -14.32 -47.45
N TYR A 198 20.01 -13.90 -46.23
CA TYR A 198 18.68 -13.49 -45.81
C TYR A 198 18.78 -12.23 -44.93
N PRO A 199 18.97 -11.04 -45.54
CA PRO A 199 19.27 -9.81 -44.80
C PRO A 199 18.12 -9.32 -43.93
N TYR A 200 18.46 -8.60 -42.86
CA TYR A 200 17.51 -7.94 -41.98
C TYR A 200 16.75 -6.79 -42.66
N GLU A 201 15.42 -6.90 -42.70
CA GLU A 201 14.52 -5.92 -43.32
C GLU A 201 13.67 -5.15 -42.28
N ALA A 202 13.68 -5.60 -41.02
CA ALA A 202 12.94 -4.99 -39.90
C ALA A 202 11.41 -4.90 -40.11
N ILE A 203 10.84 -5.84 -40.86
CA ILE A 203 9.40 -5.94 -41.15
C ILE A 203 8.96 -7.41 -41.10
N ASP A 204 7.66 -7.64 -40.91
CA ASP A 204 7.08 -8.98 -41.01
C ASP A 204 7.02 -9.39 -42.50
N GLY A 205 7.70 -10.47 -42.86
CA GLY A 205 7.73 -11.03 -44.22
C GLY A 205 7.19 -12.45 -44.31
N LEU A 206 7.17 -12.98 -45.53
CA LEU A 206 6.93 -14.41 -45.76
C LEU A 206 8.21 -15.19 -45.50
N CYS A 207 8.08 -16.40 -44.94
CA CYS A 207 9.22 -17.28 -44.71
C CYS A 207 9.91 -17.65 -46.04
N ARG A 208 11.17 -17.23 -46.21
CA ARG A 208 12.01 -17.49 -47.40
C ARG A 208 13.18 -18.44 -47.12
N PHE A 209 13.13 -19.21 -46.03
CA PHE A 209 14.19 -20.11 -45.61
C PHE A 209 14.61 -21.06 -46.74
N LYS A 210 15.93 -21.26 -46.90
CA LYS A 210 16.49 -22.20 -47.87
C LYS A 210 17.58 -23.06 -47.24
N SER A 211 17.41 -24.37 -47.29
CA SER A 211 18.39 -25.32 -46.72
C SER A 211 19.82 -25.16 -47.23
N ALA A 212 19.99 -24.65 -48.46
CA ALA A 212 21.31 -24.33 -49.03
C ALA A 212 22.04 -23.17 -48.32
N TYR A 213 21.34 -22.37 -47.51
CA TYR A 213 21.85 -21.14 -46.89
C TYR A 213 22.05 -21.27 -45.36
N ILE A 214 21.89 -22.47 -44.81
CA ILE A 214 22.03 -22.75 -43.37
C ILE A 214 23.42 -22.36 -42.88
N GLY A 215 23.46 -21.42 -41.92
CA GLY A 215 24.67 -21.02 -41.22
C GLY A 215 24.96 -21.86 -39.97
N ALA A 216 23.91 -22.21 -39.24
CA ALA A 216 24.01 -22.98 -37.99
C ALA A 216 22.78 -23.86 -37.73
N GLN A 217 22.99 -24.86 -36.88
CA GLN A 217 21.94 -25.77 -36.39
C GLN A 217 21.93 -25.73 -34.87
N ASP A 218 20.76 -25.94 -34.28
CA ASP A 218 20.57 -26.03 -32.84
C ASP A 218 20.18 -27.45 -32.43
N SER A 219 20.78 -27.95 -31.34
CA SER A 219 20.40 -29.21 -30.71
C SER A 219 19.45 -29.02 -29.53
N GLY A 220 19.26 -27.78 -29.07
CA GLY A 220 18.37 -27.40 -27.99
C GLY A 220 19.03 -26.45 -26.99
N TYR A 221 18.26 -26.03 -26.00
CA TYR A 221 18.68 -25.06 -24.99
C TYR A 221 18.44 -25.58 -23.56
N THR A 222 19.13 -24.96 -22.60
CA THR A 222 18.95 -25.19 -21.16
C THR A 222 18.59 -23.87 -20.51
N ASN A 223 17.63 -23.89 -19.60
CA ASN A 223 17.21 -22.69 -18.90
C ASN A 223 18.06 -22.44 -17.65
N ILE A 224 18.64 -21.25 -17.54
CA ILE A 224 19.28 -20.80 -16.30
C ILE A 224 18.18 -20.41 -15.30
N PRO A 225 18.25 -20.84 -14.03
CA PRO A 225 17.26 -20.47 -13.02
C PRO A 225 17.04 -18.94 -12.97
N ARG A 226 15.77 -18.54 -12.95
CA ARG A 226 15.40 -17.13 -13.00
C ARG A 226 15.93 -16.39 -11.78
N GLY A 227 16.81 -15.42 -12.02
CA GLY A 227 17.38 -14.57 -10.96
C GLY A 227 18.57 -15.17 -10.22
N ASP A 228 19.14 -16.28 -10.70
CA ASP A 228 20.37 -16.86 -10.17
C ASP A 228 21.59 -16.33 -10.94
N GLU A 229 22.15 -15.22 -10.47
CA GLU A 229 23.30 -14.57 -11.12
C GLU A 229 24.57 -15.39 -11.05
N ASP A 230 24.77 -16.12 -9.96
CA ASP A 230 25.89 -17.05 -9.83
C ASP A 230 25.79 -18.18 -10.87
N ALA A 231 24.57 -18.65 -11.17
CA ALA A 231 24.35 -19.66 -12.22
C ALA A 231 24.63 -19.07 -13.61
N LEU A 232 24.25 -17.81 -13.81
CA LEU A 232 24.53 -17.07 -15.03
C LEU A 232 26.04 -16.82 -15.19
N GLU A 233 26.74 -16.45 -14.13
CA GLU A 233 28.20 -16.25 -14.14
C GLU A 233 28.92 -17.55 -14.48
N GLU A 234 28.56 -18.66 -13.82
CA GLU A 234 29.12 -19.97 -14.13
C GLU A 234 28.78 -20.38 -15.57
N ALA A 235 27.55 -20.17 -16.04
CA ALA A 235 27.16 -20.48 -17.41
C ALA A 235 27.91 -19.63 -18.44
N VAL A 236 28.12 -18.33 -18.19
CA VAL A 236 28.91 -17.47 -19.08
C VAL A 236 30.35 -17.97 -19.16
N VAL A 237 30.95 -18.38 -18.04
CA VAL A 237 32.33 -18.89 -18.00
C VAL A 237 32.44 -20.25 -18.69
N THR A 238 31.54 -21.17 -18.39
CA THR A 238 31.64 -22.58 -18.79
C THR A 238 30.98 -22.87 -20.15
N VAL A 239 29.85 -22.23 -20.45
CA VAL A 239 29.03 -22.47 -21.64
C VAL A 239 29.33 -21.47 -22.76
N GLY A 240 29.49 -20.18 -22.48
CA GLY A 240 29.77 -19.17 -23.50
C GLY A 240 28.79 -17.98 -23.50
N PRO A 241 28.63 -17.26 -24.62
CA PRO A 241 27.61 -16.22 -24.75
C PRO A 241 26.20 -16.76 -24.50
N ILE A 242 25.42 -16.04 -23.67
CA ILE A 242 24.09 -16.45 -23.20
C ILE A 242 23.03 -15.47 -23.68
N ALA A 243 21.90 -15.99 -24.16
CA ALA A 243 20.71 -15.19 -24.46
C ALA A 243 20.05 -14.73 -23.16
N VAL A 244 19.86 -13.42 -22.99
CA VAL A 244 19.21 -12.82 -21.83
C VAL A 244 18.03 -11.96 -22.23
N THR A 245 17.07 -11.81 -21.32
CA THR A 245 15.96 -10.86 -21.45
C THR A 245 16.10 -9.80 -20.36
N VAL A 246 15.96 -8.54 -20.75
CA VAL A 246 16.21 -7.38 -19.89
C VAL A 246 15.05 -6.40 -19.98
N ASP A 247 14.72 -5.74 -18.87
CA ASP A 247 13.72 -4.67 -18.86
C ASP A 247 14.35 -3.37 -19.36
N GLY A 248 14.00 -2.99 -20.59
CA GLY A 248 14.49 -1.77 -21.24
C GLY A 248 13.61 -0.53 -21.02
N SER A 249 12.48 -0.65 -20.31
CA SER A 249 11.46 0.41 -20.23
C SER A 249 11.92 1.72 -19.58
N ARG A 250 13.05 1.71 -18.87
CA ARG A 250 13.58 2.89 -18.17
C ARG A 250 14.38 3.79 -19.09
N SER A 251 14.19 5.10 -18.96
CA SER A 251 14.97 6.09 -19.71
C SER A 251 16.48 6.00 -19.47
N SER A 252 16.90 5.58 -18.28
CA SER A 252 18.30 5.31 -17.96
C SER A 252 18.93 4.22 -18.83
N PHE A 253 18.16 3.20 -19.20
CA PHE A 253 18.60 2.13 -20.11
C PHE A 253 18.69 2.65 -21.55
N ALA A 254 17.70 3.42 -21.98
CA ALA A 254 17.69 4.03 -23.31
C ALA A 254 18.89 4.95 -23.56
N HIS A 255 19.45 5.58 -22.53
CA HIS A 255 20.62 6.48 -22.62
C HIS A 255 21.94 5.88 -22.14
N TYR A 256 21.99 4.57 -21.83
CA TYR A 256 23.23 3.90 -21.44
C TYR A 256 24.30 4.01 -22.55
N SER A 257 25.54 4.34 -22.17
CA SER A 257 26.65 4.50 -23.13
C SER A 257 27.93 3.76 -22.75
N GLY A 258 28.14 3.38 -21.49
CA GLY A 258 29.31 2.63 -21.06
C GLY A 258 29.51 2.61 -19.55
N GLY A 259 30.46 1.79 -19.06
CA GLY A 259 30.72 1.55 -17.64
C GLY A 259 31.41 0.21 -17.42
N SER A 260 31.77 -0.13 -16.17
CA SER A 260 32.47 -1.39 -15.85
C SER A 260 31.67 -2.63 -16.31
N SER A 261 32.33 -3.56 -17.01
CA SER A 261 31.74 -4.78 -17.59
C SER A 261 31.13 -5.72 -16.54
N ARG A 262 31.59 -5.65 -15.27
CA ARG A 262 31.06 -6.42 -14.12
C ARG A 262 29.60 -6.07 -13.79
N GLU A 263 29.02 -5.11 -14.52
CA GLU A 263 27.82 -4.39 -14.10
C GLU A 263 26.81 -4.04 -15.21
N LEU A 264 26.90 -4.59 -16.42
CA LEU A 264 25.67 -4.74 -17.22
C LEU A 264 24.63 -5.50 -16.38
N LEU A 265 25.06 -6.46 -15.56
CA LEU A 265 24.26 -7.07 -14.50
C LEU A 265 23.82 -6.11 -13.38
N LYS A 266 24.53 -5.01 -13.09
CA LYS A 266 24.09 -3.99 -12.10
C LYS A 266 23.20 -2.89 -12.69
N ILE A 267 23.32 -2.58 -13.98
CA ILE A 267 22.32 -1.82 -14.73
C ILE A 267 21.02 -2.65 -14.81
N LEU A 268 21.14 -3.97 -14.97
CA LEU A 268 20.06 -4.93 -14.72
C LEU A 268 19.68 -5.02 -13.23
N LYS A 269 20.59 -4.82 -12.27
CA LYS A 269 20.26 -4.63 -10.84
C LYS A 269 19.62 -3.28 -10.55
N ASN A 270 19.58 -2.30 -11.45
CA ASN A 270 18.66 -1.19 -11.25
C ASN A 270 17.21 -1.60 -11.57
N SER A 271 16.98 -2.75 -12.22
CA SER A 271 15.70 -3.48 -12.24
C SER A 271 15.58 -4.58 -11.17
N LYS A 272 16.66 -4.86 -10.42
CA LYS A 272 16.74 -5.81 -9.29
C LYS A 272 17.83 -5.42 -8.28
N ARG A 273 17.61 -4.32 -7.55
CA ARG A 273 18.22 -4.09 -6.22
C ARG A 273 17.39 -4.75 -5.14
N LEU A 274 16.39 -5.50 -5.57
CA LEU A 274 15.93 -6.70 -4.93
C LEU A 274 16.95 -7.77 -5.28
N HIS A 275 17.32 -8.61 -4.31
CA HIS A 275 17.78 -9.96 -4.61
C HIS A 275 19.30 -10.21 -4.82
N GLN A 276 20.17 -9.79 -3.88
CA GLN A 276 21.20 -10.67 -3.25
C GLN A 276 21.88 -10.11 -2.00
N SER A 277 21.23 -9.17 -1.31
CA SER A 277 21.01 -9.31 0.13
C SER A 277 19.62 -9.91 0.36
N TRP A 278 19.29 -11.07 -0.24
CA TRP A 278 17.93 -11.70 -0.33
C TRP A 278 17.22 -11.99 1.02
N TYR A 279 17.71 -11.45 2.14
CA TYR A 279 16.99 -11.30 3.41
C TYR A 279 16.69 -9.84 3.81
N SER A 280 16.94 -8.82 2.98
CA SER A 280 16.97 -7.40 3.44
C SER A 280 16.23 -6.34 2.62
N SER A 281 15.36 -6.65 1.66
CA SER A 281 14.38 -5.63 1.23
C SER A 281 13.12 -6.25 0.63
N LEU A 282 12.21 -6.64 1.51
CA LEU A 282 10.79 -6.44 1.25
C LEU A 282 10.54 -4.96 0.93
N ALA A 283 9.43 -4.60 0.28
CA ALA A 283 9.00 -3.21 0.31
C ALA A 283 8.93 -2.81 1.79
N GLN A 284 9.86 -1.98 2.27
CA GLN A 284 9.88 -1.65 3.68
C GLN A 284 8.70 -0.73 3.91
N ALA A 285 7.69 -1.23 4.62
CA ALA A 285 6.57 -0.41 5.05
C ALA A 285 7.14 0.88 5.63
N LYS A 286 6.74 2.03 5.09
CA LYS A 286 7.18 3.31 5.65
C LYS A 286 6.59 3.40 7.05
N ARG A 287 7.45 3.22 8.06
CA ARG A 287 7.09 3.21 9.48
C ARG A 287 7.66 4.44 10.15
N THR A 288 6.97 4.90 11.17
CA THR A 288 7.53 5.88 12.09
C THR A 288 8.09 5.16 13.31
N SER A 289 9.22 5.66 13.84
CA SER A 289 9.73 5.24 15.15
C SER A 289 8.93 5.84 16.31
N GLU A 290 8.12 6.87 16.03
CA GLU A 290 7.24 7.48 17.01
C GLU A 290 6.03 6.57 17.26
N THR A 291 5.94 6.03 18.47
CA THR A 291 4.84 5.15 18.88
C THR A 291 3.76 5.91 19.66
N ASN A 292 4.07 7.11 20.16
CA ASN A 292 3.15 7.94 20.92
C ASN A 292 2.26 8.78 19.97
N PRO A 293 0.94 8.55 19.92
CA PRO A 293 0.04 9.31 19.06
C PRO A 293 0.03 10.82 19.34
N ALA A 294 0.42 11.23 20.55
CA ALA A 294 0.52 12.64 20.92
C ALA A 294 1.59 13.39 20.11
N LEU A 295 2.60 12.68 19.61
CA LEU A 295 3.73 13.27 18.90
C LEU A 295 3.61 13.15 17.38
N HIS A 296 2.53 12.53 16.88
CA HIS A 296 2.31 12.39 15.45
C HIS A 296 2.04 13.74 14.78
N LYS A 297 2.61 13.90 13.58
CA LYS A 297 2.58 15.14 12.77
C LYS A 297 2.06 14.87 11.36
N THR A 298 1.73 15.95 10.63
CA THR A 298 1.15 15.89 9.27
C THR A 298 2.12 15.34 8.22
N ASP A 299 3.43 15.47 8.42
CA ASP A 299 4.47 14.88 7.56
C ASP A 299 4.59 13.35 7.70
N GLN A 300 3.93 12.77 8.71
CA GLN A 300 3.89 11.33 8.96
C GLN A 300 2.62 10.65 8.42
N ILE A 301 1.77 11.38 7.69
CA ILE A 301 0.58 10.80 7.04
C ILE A 301 1.01 9.69 6.07
N GLY A 302 0.30 8.57 6.09
CA GLY A 302 0.63 7.38 5.29
C GLY A 302 1.73 6.49 5.89
N LEU A 303 2.35 6.87 7.02
CA LEU A 303 3.28 6.01 7.75
C LEU A 303 2.53 5.09 8.72
N PHE A 304 3.11 3.93 9.02
CA PHE A 304 2.61 3.01 10.05
C PHE A 304 3.33 3.23 11.37
N TYR A 305 2.57 3.32 12.47
CA TYR A 305 3.11 3.25 13.82
C TYR A 305 2.64 1.96 14.49
N THR A 306 3.49 1.35 15.30
CA THR A 306 3.18 0.11 16.02
C THR A 306 2.75 0.44 17.45
N ILE A 307 1.58 -0.06 17.85
CA ILE A 307 1.09 0.03 19.23
C ILE A 307 1.84 -1.01 20.07
N ASN A 308 2.35 -0.59 21.22
CA ASN A 308 2.98 -1.49 22.19
C ASN A 308 2.00 -2.61 22.60
N GLU A 309 2.49 -3.83 22.77
CA GLU A 309 1.66 -4.97 23.17
C GLU A 309 0.90 -4.74 24.49
N ASP A 310 1.50 -4.04 25.45
CA ASP A 310 0.87 -3.75 26.75
C ASP A 310 -0.29 -2.78 26.60
N ASP A 311 -0.08 -1.67 25.86
CA ASP A 311 -1.13 -0.70 25.56
C ASP A 311 -2.25 -1.35 24.72
N ARG A 312 -1.87 -2.22 23.78
CA ARG A 312 -2.84 -3.00 23.00
C ARG A 312 -3.70 -3.89 23.89
N LYS A 313 -3.09 -4.65 24.80
CA LYS A 313 -3.82 -5.55 25.72
C LYS A 313 -4.73 -4.76 26.65
N ARG A 314 -4.31 -3.58 27.11
CA ARG A 314 -5.14 -2.74 27.98
C ARG A 314 -6.31 -2.11 27.22
N VAL A 315 -6.04 -1.48 26.08
CA VAL A 315 -7.02 -0.67 25.35
C VAL A 315 -7.93 -1.50 24.45
N PHE A 316 -7.42 -2.58 23.83
CA PHE A 316 -8.09 -3.28 22.73
C PHE A 316 -8.34 -4.78 22.94
N SER A 317 -8.11 -5.35 24.12
CA SER A 317 -8.31 -6.79 24.38
C SER A 317 -9.77 -7.24 24.25
N LEU A 318 -10.71 -6.41 24.71
CA LEU A 318 -12.13 -6.73 24.78
C LEU A 318 -12.97 -5.97 23.72
N GLY A 319 -12.32 -5.27 22.79
CA GLY A 319 -12.97 -4.59 21.67
C GLY A 319 -12.20 -3.36 21.15
N GLY A 320 -12.66 -2.79 20.03
CA GLY A 320 -12.13 -1.56 19.43
C GLY A 320 -11.41 -1.73 18.12
N PHE A 321 -10.88 -2.93 17.87
CA PHE A 321 -10.43 -3.29 16.54
C PHE A 321 -11.51 -4.06 15.76
N PRO A 322 -11.73 -3.72 14.48
CA PRO A 322 -12.55 -4.53 13.60
C PRO A 322 -12.00 -5.96 13.52
N LYS A 323 -12.89 -6.96 13.50
CA LYS A 323 -12.51 -8.38 13.43
C LYS A 323 -11.50 -8.70 12.31
N PRO A 324 -11.68 -8.23 11.05
CA PRO A 324 -10.69 -8.49 10.01
C PRO A 324 -9.30 -7.90 10.30
N PHE A 325 -9.24 -6.78 11.02
CA PHE A 325 -7.97 -6.20 11.45
C PHE A 325 -7.35 -7.02 12.57
N MET A 326 -8.16 -7.54 13.51
CA MET A 326 -7.67 -8.47 14.54
C MET A 326 -7.10 -9.77 13.94
N ASP A 327 -7.68 -10.24 12.84
CA ASP A 327 -7.14 -11.40 12.11
C ASP A 327 -5.75 -11.06 11.53
N ASN A 328 -5.59 -9.89 10.90
CA ASN A 328 -4.28 -9.40 10.45
C ASN A 328 -3.29 -9.24 11.60
N VAL A 329 -3.71 -8.69 12.75
CA VAL A 329 -2.85 -8.51 13.93
C VAL A 329 -2.31 -9.86 14.41
N LYS A 330 -3.16 -10.88 14.45
CA LYS A 330 -2.77 -12.25 14.82
C LYS A 330 -1.80 -12.84 13.81
N THR A 331 -2.05 -12.67 12.52
CA THR A 331 -1.20 -13.23 11.47
C THR A 331 0.15 -12.52 11.37
N PHE A 332 0.17 -11.20 11.45
CA PHE A 332 1.40 -10.40 11.36
C PHE A 332 2.18 -10.36 12.66
N THR A 333 1.59 -10.86 13.77
CA THR A 333 2.16 -10.80 15.13
C THR A 333 2.50 -9.38 15.60
N GLU A 334 1.83 -8.37 15.02
CA GLU A 334 2.03 -6.97 15.36
C GLU A 334 0.72 -6.17 15.25
N SER A 335 0.69 -4.98 15.85
CA SER A 335 -0.48 -4.10 15.81
C SER A 335 -0.09 -2.73 15.29
N SER A 336 0.02 -2.64 13.98
CA SER A 336 0.42 -1.41 13.29
C SER A 336 -0.78 -0.74 12.63
N ILE A 337 -0.93 0.56 12.87
CA ILE A 337 -1.99 1.39 12.29
C ILE A 337 -1.35 2.48 11.43
N MET A 338 -1.95 2.74 10.27
CA MET A 338 -1.55 3.84 9.40
C MET A 338 -2.03 5.17 9.98
N ILE A 339 -1.13 6.16 10.04
CA ILE A 339 -1.45 7.53 10.40
C ILE A 339 -2.20 8.17 9.22
N ARG A 340 -3.44 8.61 9.46
CA ARG A 340 -4.27 9.27 8.45
C ARG A 340 -4.69 10.66 8.92
N GLU A 341 -4.95 11.54 7.94
CA GLU A 341 -5.38 12.92 8.17
C GLU A 341 -6.58 13.05 9.13
N PRO A 342 -7.69 12.27 9.02
CA PRO A 342 -8.85 12.44 9.90
C PRO A 342 -8.56 12.19 11.39
N ALA A 343 -7.62 11.29 11.70
CA ALA A 343 -7.22 11.04 13.08
C ALA A 343 -6.37 12.19 13.62
N LEU A 344 -5.41 12.67 12.82
CA LEU A 344 -4.56 13.80 13.20
C LEU A 344 -5.36 15.09 13.38
N GLU A 345 -6.36 15.32 12.53
CA GLU A 345 -7.24 16.49 12.62
C GLU A 345 -7.98 16.51 13.97
N ILE A 346 -8.62 15.41 14.36
CA ILE A 346 -9.31 15.31 15.66
C ILE A 346 -8.32 15.41 16.83
N ILE A 347 -7.16 14.76 16.73
CA ILE A 347 -6.12 14.84 17.76
C ILE A 347 -5.63 16.29 17.93
N ASP A 348 -5.39 17.03 16.84
CA ASP A 348 -5.00 18.44 16.89
C ASP A 348 -6.09 19.32 17.52
N TYR A 349 -7.36 19.10 17.16
CA TYR A 349 -8.48 19.78 17.83
C TYR A 349 -8.54 19.46 19.32
N MET A 350 -8.34 18.21 19.72
CA MET A 350 -8.30 17.82 21.13
C MET A 350 -7.10 18.44 21.88
N LYS A 351 -5.93 18.55 21.24
CA LYS A 351 -4.76 19.23 21.85
C LYS A 351 -5.02 20.71 22.10
N ARG A 352 -5.73 21.38 21.19
CA ARG A 352 -6.04 22.81 21.26
C ARG A 352 -7.34 23.11 22.02
N ALA A 353 -8.09 22.08 22.42
CA ALA A 353 -9.39 22.23 23.04
C ALA A 353 -9.28 22.90 24.42
N ASP A 354 -10.15 23.88 24.65
CA ASP A 354 -10.38 24.46 25.97
C ASP A 354 -11.39 23.60 26.74
N TYR A 355 -10.88 22.74 27.61
CA TYR A 355 -11.68 21.81 28.41
C TYR A 355 -12.54 22.48 29.51
N SER A 356 -12.43 23.80 29.71
CA SER A 356 -13.34 24.57 30.58
C SER A 356 -14.70 24.85 29.91
N ARG A 357 -14.79 24.63 28.59
CA ARG A 357 -15.99 24.79 27.77
C ARG A 357 -16.78 23.48 27.67
N PRO A 358 -18.07 23.54 27.24
CA PRO A 358 -18.85 22.34 27.01
C PRO A 358 -18.17 21.40 26.02
N THR A 359 -18.30 20.10 26.28
CA THR A 359 -17.67 19.01 25.53
C THR A 359 -17.88 19.13 24.01
N ILE A 360 -16.78 19.04 23.25
CA ILE A 360 -16.80 19.10 21.78
C ILE A 360 -17.19 17.72 21.23
N ARG A 361 -18.05 17.71 20.21
CA ARG A 361 -18.54 16.50 19.53
C ARG A 361 -17.99 16.42 18.11
N TYR A 362 -17.35 15.30 17.79
CA TYR A 362 -16.81 15.00 16.46
C TYR A 362 -17.58 13.83 15.86
N VAL A 363 -18.00 13.97 14.60
CA VAL A 363 -18.70 12.92 13.86
C VAL A 363 -17.87 12.48 12.66
N LEU A 364 -17.31 11.28 12.76
CA LEU A 364 -16.60 10.61 11.68
C LEU A 364 -17.61 9.99 10.70
N TYR A 365 -17.58 10.41 9.44
CA TYR A 365 -18.47 9.89 8.40
C TYR A 365 -17.70 9.56 7.12
N GLY A 366 -18.34 8.80 6.22
CA GLY A 366 -17.72 8.37 4.97
C GLY A 366 -18.25 7.02 4.52
N LYS A 367 -17.94 6.64 3.28
CA LYS A 367 -18.38 5.36 2.70
C LYS A 367 -17.94 4.16 3.56
N ALA A 368 -18.68 3.06 3.46
CA ALA A 368 -18.34 1.84 4.18
C ALA A 368 -16.94 1.31 3.77
N GLY A 369 -16.14 0.92 4.76
CA GLY A 369 -14.81 0.34 4.53
C GLY A 369 -13.63 1.33 4.44
N LEU A 370 -13.84 2.63 4.63
CA LEU A 370 -12.76 3.63 4.54
C LEU A 370 -11.85 3.73 5.78
N GLY A 371 -12.10 2.93 6.83
CA GLY A 371 -11.23 2.90 8.02
C GLY A 371 -11.68 3.78 9.19
N LYS A 372 -12.97 4.15 9.27
CA LYS A 372 -13.53 4.94 10.39
C LYS A 372 -13.22 4.33 11.77
N SER A 373 -13.45 3.03 11.95
CA SER A 373 -13.13 2.33 13.21
C SER A 373 -11.64 2.35 13.56
N LEU A 374 -10.75 2.24 12.56
CA LEU A 374 -9.30 2.35 12.80
C LEU A 374 -8.88 3.78 13.15
N THR A 375 -9.59 4.78 12.61
CA THR A 375 -9.42 6.20 12.98
C THR A 375 -9.80 6.42 14.45
N VAL A 376 -10.93 5.83 14.90
CA VAL A 376 -11.31 5.84 16.33
C VAL A 376 -10.28 5.13 17.19
N ALA A 377 -9.75 3.98 16.75
CA ALA A 377 -8.70 3.27 17.48
C ALA A 377 -7.43 4.11 17.67
N HIS A 378 -7.01 4.88 16.64
CA HIS A 378 -5.90 5.82 16.76
C HIS A 378 -6.19 6.91 17.80
N ILE A 379 -7.40 7.49 17.79
CA ILE A 379 -7.82 8.51 18.77
C ILE A 379 -7.92 7.93 20.19
N LEU A 380 -8.40 6.69 20.35
CA LEU A 380 -8.44 5.99 21.62
C LEU A 380 -7.04 5.78 22.20
N HIS A 381 -6.08 5.39 21.36
CA HIS A 381 -4.70 5.24 21.77
C HIS A 381 -4.11 6.59 22.22
N TYR A 382 -4.38 7.68 21.48
CA TYR A 382 -4.00 9.04 21.90
C TYR A 382 -4.56 9.40 23.27
N ALA A 383 -5.86 9.18 23.47
CA ALA A 383 -6.55 9.52 24.71
C ALA A 383 -6.02 8.69 25.90
N PHE A 384 -5.77 7.40 25.69
CA PHE A 384 -5.12 6.55 26.68
C PHE A 384 -3.73 7.09 27.08
N SER A 385 -2.86 7.38 26.10
CA SER A 385 -1.51 7.90 26.35
C SER A 385 -1.50 9.29 27.01
N ASN A 386 -2.58 10.06 26.92
CA ASN A 386 -2.72 11.40 27.52
C ASN A 386 -3.60 11.41 28.79
N GLY A 387 -3.88 10.24 29.36
CA GLY A 387 -4.56 10.11 30.64
C GLY A 387 -6.04 10.51 30.61
N PHE A 388 -6.76 10.14 29.54
CA PHE A 388 -8.21 10.24 29.49
C PHE A 388 -8.84 8.94 29.99
N TYR A 389 -9.91 9.06 30.77
CA TYR A 389 -10.84 7.96 30.97
C TYR A 389 -11.56 7.64 29.67
N LEU A 390 -11.53 6.37 29.27
CA LEU A 390 -12.11 5.88 28.04
C LEU A 390 -13.52 5.32 28.30
N LEU A 391 -14.52 6.00 27.76
CA LEU A 391 -15.89 5.53 27.65
C LEU A 391 -16.14 5.08 26.21
N HIS A 392 -15.68 3.88 25.90
CA HIS A 392 -15.63 3.38 24.54
C HIS A 392 -16.67 2.27 24.29
N VAL A 393 -17.44 2.42 23.22
CA VAL A 393 -18.36 1.41 22.67
C VAL A 393 -17.80 0.90 21.34
N PRO A 394 -17.23 -0.33 21.31
CA PRO A 394 -16.55 -0.89 20.15
C PRO A 394 -17.38 -0.98 18.87
N TRP A 395 -18.65 -1.38 18.97
CA TRP A 395 -19.57 -1.46 17.84
C TRP A 395 -21.00 -1.61 18.37
N VAL A 396 -21.83 -0.59 18.19
CA VAL A 396 -23.20 -0.55 18.74
C VAL A 396 -24.05 -1.75 18.28
N TRP A 397 -23.89 -2.19 17.02
CA TRP A 397 -24.74 -3.26 16.48
C TRP A 397 -24.47 -4.63 17.14
N ASP A 398 -23.33 -4.83 17.80
CA ASP A 398 -23.06 -6.09 18.52
C ASP A 398 -24.04 -6.34 19.66
N TRP A 399 -24.59 -5.28 20.24
CA TRP A 399 -25.63 -5.37 21.26
C TRP A 399 -26.96 -5.89 20.70
N PHE A 400 -27.16 -5.79 19.39
CA PHE A 400 -28.46 -5.97 18.73
C PHE A 400 -28.47 -7.10 17.70
N ARG A 401 -27.35 -7.82 17.52
CA ARG A 401 -27.16 -8.86 16.50
C ARG A 401 -27.71 -10.22 16.90
N ASN A 402 -27.76 -10.55 18.19
CA ASN A 402 -28.12 -11.87 18.69
C ASN A 402 -29.56 -11.88 19.22
N ASN A 403 -30.36 -12.87 18.83
CA ASN A 403 -31.76 -13.01 19.26
C ASN A 403 -31.93 -13.77 20.58
N ARG A 404 -30.84 -14.29 21.17
CA ARG A 404 -30.84 -15.04 22.44
C ARG A 404 -30.43 -14.18 23.64
N ILE A 405 -30.48 -12.87 23.51
CA ILE A 405 -30.10 -11.97 24.60
C ILE A 405 -31.31 -11.81 25.52
N GLU A 406 -31.13 -12.16 26.79
CA GLU A 406 -32.13 -11.92 27.84
C GLU A 406 -32.22 -10.42 28.13
N SER A 407 -33.45 -9.90 28.10
CA SER A 407 -33.79 -8.53 28.48
C SER A 407 -34.63 -8.57 29.75
N VAL A 408 -34.35 -7.68 30.70
CA VAL A 408 -35.15 -7.51 31.92
C VAL A 408 -35.65 -6.07 32.01
N PRO A 409 -36.79 -5.79 32.67
CA PRO A 409 -37.20 -4.42 32.94
C PRO A 409 -36.10 -3.64 33.65
N SER A 410 -35.86 -2.40 33.21
CA SER A 410 -34.76 -1.62 33.76
C SER A 410 -34.99 -1.27 35.22
N THR A 411 -33.93 -1.36 36.01
CA THR A 411 -33.95 -1.09 37.45
C THR A 411 -33.81 0.40 37.78
N PHE A 412 -33.44 1.24 36.81
CA PHE A 412 -33.10 2.65 37.04
C PHE A 412 -33.70 3.63 36.02
N VAL A 413 -34.21 3.16 34.87
CA VAL A 413 -34.98 4.01 33.94
C VAL A 413 -36.33 3.35 33.66
N GLU A 414 -37.41 4.02 34.06
CA GLU A 414 -38.76 3.52 33.85
C GLU A 414 -39.09 3.35 32.35
N GLY A 415 -39.67 2.22 31.98
CA GLY A 415 -40.11 1.94 30.61
C GLY A 415 -39.01 1.51 29.62
N LEU A 416 -37.76 1.35 30.07
CA LEU A 416 -36.65 0.76 29.32
C LEU A 416 -36.35 -0.68 29.76
N LEU A 417 -35.56 -1.38 28.94
CA LEU A 417 -35.10 -2.74 29.18
C LEU A 417 -33.58 -2.73 29.41
N ASP A 418 -33.16 -3.43 30.47
CA ASP A 418 -31.76 -3.72 30.77
C ASP A 418 -31.31 -4.97 30.01
N PHE A 419 -30.04 -4.94 29.59
CA PHE A 419 -29.34 -6.06 28.99
C PHE A 419 -28.14 -6.45 29.87
N PRO A 420 -28.36 -7.28 30.91
CA PRO A 420 -27.38 -7.60 31.95
C PRO A 420 -26.04 -8.09 31.39
N VAL A 421 -26.08 -9.06 30.46
CA VAL A 421 -24.88 -9.68 29.88
C VAL A 421 -24.07 -8.68 29.06
N ILE A 422 -24.74 -7.86 28.25
CA ILE A 422 -24.08 -6.83 27.44
C ILE A 422 -23.44 -5.78 28.33
N SER A 423 -24.19 -5.31 29.34
CA SER A 423 -23.72 -4.29 30.28
C SER A 423 -22.52 -4.79 31.09
N ALA A 424 -22.55 -6.04 31.57
CA ALA A 424 -21.44 -6.66 32.28
C ALA A 424 -20.19 -6.85 31.38
N ASN A 425 -20.38 -7.24 30.12
CA ASN A 425 -19.27 -7.33 29.16
C ASN A 425 -18.66 -5.96 28.88
N TRP A 426 -19.49 -4.91 28.78
CA TRP A 426 -19.00 -3.55 28.65
C TRP A 426 -18.24 -3.09 29.91
N LEU A 427 -18.69 -3.44 31.11
CA LEU A 427 -17.96 -3.13 32.35
C LEU A 427 -16.58 -3.80 32.41
N LYS A 428 -16.47 -5.05 31.96
CA LYS A 428 -15.17 -5.73 31.81
C LYS A 428 -14.27 -5.00 30.81
N HIS A 429 -14.82 -4.55 29.69
CA HIS A 429 -14.11 -3.75 28.70
C HIS A 429 -13.64 -2.41 29.29
N PHE A 430 -14.52 -1.68 29.98
CA PHE A 430 -14.18 -0.44 30.69
C PHE A 430 -13.09 -0.64 31.74
N GLN A 431 -13.15 -1.72 32.53
CA GLN A 431 -12.15 -2.08 33.53
C GLN A 431 -10.76 -2.25 32.89
N SER A 432 -10.69 -3.02 31.80
CA SER A 432 -9.43 -3.26 31.07
C SER A 432 -8.82 -1.97 30.54
N GLN A 433 -9.62 -1.08 29.97
CA GLN A 433 -9.12 0.16 29.37
C GLN A 433 -8.62 1.17 30.40
N ASN A 434 -9.23 1.19 31.59
CA ASN A 434 -9.00 2.22 32.61
C ASN A 434 -8.31 1.68 33.86
N GLU A 435 -7.72 0.48 33.80
CA GLU A 435 -7.13 -0.20 34.97
C GLU A 435 -6.14 0.69 35.73
N HIS A 436 -5.26 1.40 35.00
CA HIS A 436 -4.27 2.33 35.57
C HIS A 436 -4.86 3.47 36.41
N PHE A 437 -6.10 3.86 36.14
CA PHE A 437 -6.84 4.84 36.94
C PHE A 437 -7.63 4.22 38.08
N LEU A 438 -7.94 2.94 37.99
CA LEU A 438 -8.74 2.20 38.96
C LEU A 438 -7.87 1.58 40.07
N SER A 439 -6.57 1.39 39.83
CA SER A 439 -5.59 0.79 40.76
C SER A 439 -4.49 1.75 41.22
N GLY A 440 -4.62 3.04 40.95
CA GLY A 440 -3.60 4.07 41.26
C GLY A 440 -3.54 4.50 42.74
N GLU A 441 -2.76 5.54 43.02
CA GLU A 441 -2.66 6.17 44.36
C GLU A 441 -4.00 6.84 44.77
N ASP A 442 -4.37 6.73 46.05
CA ASP A 442 -5.67 7.13 46.61
C ASP A 442 -6.11 8.58 46.29
N ASP A 443 -5.16 9.49 46.08
CA ASP A 443 -5.41 10.92 45.83
C ASP A 443 -5.84 11.23 44.39
N LYS A 444 -5.61 10.32 43.44
CA LYS A 444 -5.99 10.49 42.02
C LYS A 444 -7.19 9.63 41.60
N ILE A 445 -7.66 8.76 42.49
CA ILE A 445 -8.81 7.90 42.22
C ILE A 445 -10.10 8.70 42.33
N ILE A 446 -10.96 8.59 41.31
CA ILE A 446 -12.31 9.14 41.37
C ILE A 446 -13.13 8.29 42.34
N LYS A 447 -13.72 8.98 43.33
CA LYS A 447 -14.59 8.40 44.33
C LYS A 447 -16.05 8.74 44.02
N THR A 448 -16.97 7.90 44.48
CA THR A 448 -18.41 8.12 44.36
C THR A 448 -18.85 9.36 45.13
N SER A 449 -19.72 10.17 44.54
CA SER A 449 -20.28 11.37 45.16
C SER A 449 -21.45 11.10 46.10
N LYS A 450 -22.14 9.96 45.90
CA LYS A 450 -23.37 9.59 46.60
C LYS A 450 -23.44 8.09 46.88
N ASP A 451 -24.36 7.72 47.76
CA ASP A 451 -24.67 6.32 48.05
C ASP A 451 -25.45 5.69 46.89
N TYR A 452 -24.97 4.55 46.41
CA TYR A 452 -25.65 3.74 45.41
C TYR A 452 -26.26 2.51 46.07
N VAL A 453 -27.59 2.48 46.16
CA VAL A 453 -28.36 1.37 46.75
C VAL A 453 -28.79 0.41 45.65
N TRP A 454 -28.33 -0.84 45.71
CA TRP A 454 -28.63 -1.87 44.70
C TRP A 454 -29.81 -2.74 45.09
N ASN A 455 -29.89 -3.08 46.38
CA ASN A 455 -31.01 -3.79 46.98
C ASN A 455 -31.07 -3.48 48.50
N GLN A 456 -31.97 -4.15 49.23
CA GLN A 456 -32.16 -3.94 50.66
C GLN A 456 -30.92 -4.26 51.53
N ARG A 457 -29.93 -4.99 51.01
CA ARG A 457 -28.76 -5.50 51.73
C ARG A 457 -27.42 -5.04 51.15
N GLU A 458 -27.37 -4.67 49.88
CA GLU A 458 -26.15 -4.29 49.15
C GLU A 458 -26.23 -2.81 48.75
N MET A 459 -25.22 -2.03 49.17
CA MET A 459 -25.05 -0.60 48.93
C MET A 459 -23.56 -0.34 48.70
N THR A 460 -23.24 0.59 47.80
CA THR A 460 -21.90 1.18 47.68
C THR A 460 -21.96 2.60 48.25
N PRO A 461 -21.26 2.90 49.37
CA PRO A 461 -21.34 4.20 50.01
C PRO A 461 -20.65 5.30 49.19
N ALA A 462 -20.97 6.55 49.49
CA ALA A 462 -20.25 7.72 49.00
C ALA A 462 -18.79 7.67 49.48
N GLY A 463 -17.85 8.08 48.62
CA GLY A 463 -16.41 8.03 48.90
C GLY A 463 -15.73 6.71 48.49
N SER A 464 -16.49 5.70 48.07
CA SER A 464 -15.94 4.46 47.50
C SER A 464 -15.24 4.71 46.15
N PRO A 465 -14.16 3.97 45.83
CA PRO A 465 -13.50 4.09 44.53
C PRO A 465 -14.39 3.56 43.39
N LEU A 466 -14.29 4.15 42.19
CA LEU A 466 -15.04 3.68 41.01
C LEU A 466 -14.78 2.19 40.68
N SER A 467 -13.63 1.64 41.06
CA SER A 467 -13.30 0.22 40.87
C SER A 467 -14.28 -0.70 41.60
N GLU A 468 -14.78 -0.29 42.76
CA GLU A 468 -15.76 -1.06 43.54
C GLU A 468 -17.10 -1.17 42.80
N LEU A 469 -17.56 -0.06 42.19
CA LEU A 469 -18.76 -0.06 41.33
C LEU A 469 -18.59 -1.01 40.15
N VAL A 470 -17.45 -0.95 39.46
CA VAL A 470 -17.14 -1.80 38.31
C VAL A 470 -17.17 -3.27 38.70
N ILE A 471 -16.49 -3.65 39.78
CA ILE A 471 -16.45 -5.03 40.29
C ILE A 471 -17.84 -5.49 40.71
N HIS A 472 -18.63 -4.62 41.37
CA HIS A 472 -20.01 -4.94 41.74
C HIS A 472 -20.86 -5.27 40.51
N GLY A 473 -20.83 -4.44 39.46
CA GLY A 473 -21.60 -4.68 38.24
C GLY A 473 -21.17 -5.91 37.45
N ILE A 474 -19.87 -6.27 37.51
CA ILE A 474 -19.36 -7.51 36.89
C ILE A 474 -19.84 -8.75 37.65
N ASN A 475 -19.80 -8.72 38.97
CA ASN A 475 -20.21 -9.86 39.82
C ASN A 475 -21.74 -9.99 39.92
N ARG A 476 -22.46 -8.88 39.88
CA ARG A 476 -23.93 -8.79 39.94
C ARG A 476 -24.48 -8.24 38.64
N ILE A 477 -24.43 -9.08 37.60
CA ILE A 477 -24.81 -8.68 36.23
C ILE A 477 -26.22 -8.07 36.12
N LYS A 478 -27.15 -8.43 37.02
CA LYS A 478 -28.50 -7.85 37.08
C LYS A 478 -28.48 -6.32 37.19
N TYR A 479 -27.55 -5.76 37.94
CA TYR A 479 -27.42 -4.32 38.17
C TYR A 479 -26.38 -3.66 37.25
N ALA A 480 -25.76 -4.41 36.33
CA ALA A 480 -24.69 -3.92 35.49
C ALA A 480 -25.10 -2.65 34.70
N GLY A 481 -26.33 -2.60 34.17
CA GLY A 481 -26.83 -1.40 33.47
C GLY A 481 -26.87 -0.15 34.36
N ALA A 482 -27.34 -0.29 35.60
CA ALA A 482 -27.39 0.80 36.57
C ALA A 482 -25.98 1.27 36.96
N VAL A 483 -25.04 0.33 37.11
CA VAL A 483 -23.62 0.61 37.35
C VAL A 483 -23.00 1.41 36.20
N VAL A 484 -23.30 1.07 34.93
CA VAL A 484 -22.83 1.85 33.77
C VAL A 484 -23.33 3.30 33.84
N SER A 485 -24.61 3.50 34.14
CA SER A 485 -25.19 4.83 34.33
C SER A 485 -24.50 5.60 35.47
N ALA A 486 -24.24 4.93 36.60
CA ALA A 486 -23.54 5.51 37.74
C ALA A 486 -22.13 5.99 37.35
N ILE A 487 -21.34 5.14 36.68
CA ILE A 487 -19.97 5.46 36.25
C ILE A 487 -19.96 6.67 35.30
N ILE A 488 -20.85 6.70 34.30
CA ILE A 488 -20.93 7.80 33.34
C ILE A 488 -21.22 9.13 34.06
N ASN A 489 -22.17 9.13 35.00
CA ASN A 489 -22.54 10.34 35.73
C ASN A 489 -21.41 10.84 36.64
N GLU A 490 -20.74 9.94 37.37
CA GLU A 490 -19.60 10.29 38.23
C GLU A 490 -18.41 10.82 37.42
N LEU A 491 -18.11 10.20 36.28
CA LEU A 491 -17.06 10.68 35.37
C LEU A 491 -17.40 12.05 34.75
N LYS A 492 -18.66 12.27 34.36
CA LYS A 492 -19.12 13.58 33.85
C LYS A 492 -18.98 14.68 34.91
N SER A 493 -19.35 14.40 36.17
CA SER A 493 -19.19 15.36 37.27
C SER A 493 -17.71 15.64 37.54
N ALA A 494 -16.90 14.58 37.66
CA ALA A 494 -15.46 14.69 37.91
C ALA A 494 -14.72 15.45 36.81
N ALA A 495 -15.09 15.23 35.54
CA ALA A 495 -14.52 15.96 34.42
C ALA A 495 -14.93 17.43 34.44
N SER A 496 -16.18 17.73 34.80
CA SER A 496 -16.69 19.10 34.87
C SER A 496 -16.05 19.91 36.00
N GLU A 497 -15.62 19.24 37.07
CA GLU A 497 -14.84 19.79 38.18
C GLU A 497 -13.33 19.89 37.85
N GLY A 498 -12.88 19.39 36.69
CA GLY A 498 -11.49 19.42 36.26
C GLY A 498 -10.59 18.37 36.92
N ARG A 499 -11.17 17.38 37.62
CA ARG A 499 -10.42 16.30 38.29
C ARG A 499 -9.90 15.25 37.32
N CYS A 500 -10.54 15.08 36.17
CA CYS A 500 -10.12 14.14 35.14
C CYS A 500 -10.47 14.62 33.73
N LYS A 501 -9.95 13.92 32.73
CA LYS A 501 -10.36 14.08 31.33
C LYS A 501 -11.09 12.83 30.87
N VAL A 502 -12.14 12.98 30.07
CA VAL A 502 -12.96 11.85 29.59
C VAL A 502 -13.09 11.90 28.07
N LEU A 503 -12.85 10.77 27.42
CA LEU A 503 -13.16 10.56 26.00
C LEU A 503 -14.33 9.58 25.88
N VAL A 504 -15.44 10.04 25.30
CA VAL A 504 -16.55 9.18 24.89
C VAL A 504 -16.37 8.81 23.43
N ALA A 505 -16.17 7.53 23.13
CA ALA A 505 -15.96 7.03 21.77
C ALA A 505 -17.04 6.00 21.41
N VAL A 506 -17.86 6.25 20.40
CA VAL A 506 -18.94 5.32 19.99
C VAL A 506 -18.85 5.00 18.50
N ASP A 507 -18.57 3.73 18.18
CA ASP A 507 -18.53 3.26 16.79
C ASP A 507 -19.91 2.72 16.35
N GLY A 508 -20.41 3.23 15.22
CA GLY A 508 -21.72 2.91 14.68
C GLY A 508 -22.86 3.59 15.44
N PHE A 509 -22.71 4.87 15.82
CA PHE A 509 -23.63 5.63 16.66
C PHE A 509 -25.05 5.71 16.09
N ASN A 510 -25.18 5.74 14.76
CA ASN A 510 -26.48 5.65 14.08
C ASN A 510 -27.26 4.35 14.39
N GLY A 511 -26.60 3.31 14.91
CA GLY A 511 -27.22 2.12 15.47
C GLY A 511 -28.19 2.39 16.63
N PHE A 512 -27.99 3.47 17.40
CA PHE A 512 -28.91 3.87 18.48
C PHE A 512 -30.29 4.30 17.96
N TYR A 513 -30.37 4.74 16.71
CA TYR A 513 -31.61 5.24 16.09
C TYR A 513 -32.20 4.27 15.08
N SER A 514 -31.71 3.03 15.01
CA SER A 514 -32.30 2.00 14.16
C SER A 514 -33.75 1.73 14.60
N SER A 515 -34.65 1.56 13.63
CA SER A 515 -36.06 1.22 13.90
C SER A 515 -36.24 -0.23 14.36
N GLU A 516 -35.33 -1.12 13.97
CA GLU A 516 -35.41 -2.55 14.27
C GLU A 516 -34.10 -3.09 14.86
N SER A 517 -34.21 -4.18 15.63
CA SER A 517 -33.11 -5.01 16.11
C SER A 517 -33.42 -6.51 15.91
N LYS A 518 -32.43 -7.40 16.11
CA LYS A 518 -32.67 -8.86 16.15
C LYS A 518 -33.04 -9.36 17.55
N VAL A 519 -32.96 -8.50 18.55
CA VAL A 519 -33.28 -8.84 19.94
C VAL A 519 -34.79 -8.91 20.10
N LYS A 520 -35.25 -9.91 20.85
CA LYS A 520 -36.66 -10.12 21.13
C LYS A 520 -36.93 -10.04 22.63
N ALA A 521 -38.04 -9.41 23.00
CA ALA A 521 -38.54 -9.45 24.37
C ALA A 521 -39.18 -10.83 24.64
N GLU A 522 -39.59 -11.06 25.90
CA GLU A 522 -40.23 -12.31 26.32
C GLU A 522 -41.48 -12.66 25.48
N ASP A 523 -42.23 -11.64 25.07
CA ASP A 523 -43.40 -11.75 24.18
C ASP A 523 -43.05 -12.02 22.70
N ARG A 524 -41.76 -12.22 22.39
CA ARG A 524 -41.18 -12.39 21.05
C ARG A 524 -41.28 -11.16 20.13
N SER A 525 -41.73 -10.02 20.62
CA SER A 525 -41.69 -8.75 19.89
C SER A 525 -40.24 -8.29 19.69
N LYS A 526 -39.97 -7.60 18.58
CA LYS A 526 -38.63 -7.02 18.33
C LYS A 526 -38.45 -5.81 19.23
N VAL A 527 -37.32 -5.75 19.95
CA VAL A 527 -37.00 -4.61 20.82
C VAL A 527 -36.18 -3.58 20.07
N PRO A 528 -36.68 -2.36 19.81
CA PRO A 528 -35.89 -1.32 19.16
C PRO A 528 -34.76 -0.82 20.08
N PRO A 529 -33.60 -0.38 19.55
CA PRO A 529 -32.49 0.14 20.35
C PRO A 529 -32.84 1.28 21.32
N ASN A 530 -33.80 2.14 20.99
CA ASN A 530 -34.25 3.22 21.87
C ASN A 530 -34.95 2.73 23.16
N LYS A 531 -35.33 1.44 23.24
CA LYS A 531 -35.85 0.80 24.44
C LYS A 531 -34.76 0.18 25.32
N CYS A 532 -33.51 0.24 24.91
CA CYS A 532 -32.37 -0.26 25.67
C CYS A 532 -31.86 0.80 26.65
N SER A 533 -31.75 0.44 27.94
CA SER A 533 -31.21 1.35 28.97
C SER A 533 -29.74 1.69 28.75
N LEU A 534 -28.94 0.78 28.21
CA LEU A 534 -27.54 1.02 27.88
C LEU A 534 -27.41 2.07 26.76
N VAL A 535 -28.30 2.02 25.75
CA VAL A 535 -28.35 3.05 24.70
C VAL A 535 -28.67 4.41 25.30
N HIS A 536 -29.65 4.47 26.22
CA HIS A 536 -29.96 5.70 26.94
C HIS A 536 -28.72 6.25 27.68
N CYS A 537 -27.95 5.41 28.38
CA CYS A 537 -26.74 5.82 29.07
C CYS A 537 -25.70 6.49 28.15
N PHE A 538 -25.46 5.93 26.95
CA PHE A 538 -24.51 6.52 26.00
C PHE A 538 -25.07 7.71 25.23
N LEU A 539 -26.39 7.82 25.07
CA LEU A 539 -27.03 9.04 24.60
C LEU A 539 -26.81 10.19 25.60
N GLU A 540 -26.94 9.93 26.90
CA GLU A 540 -26.63 10.90 27.95
C GLU A 540 -25.13 11.25 28.03
N ALA A 541 -24.24 10.30 27.76
CA ALA A 541 -22.79 10.54 27.70
C ALA A 541 -22.37 11.43 26.53
N THR A 542 -23.12 11.42 25.43
CA THR A 542 -22.82 12.17 24.20
C THR A 542 -23.48 13.55 24.14
N LYS A 543 -24.21 13.95 25.18
CA LYS A 543 -24.75 15.31 25.31
C LYS A 543 -23.62 16.32 25.59
N GLN A 544 -23.92 17.59 25.27
CA GLN A 544 -23.03 18.74 25.51
C GLN A 544 -23.30 19.44 26.86
N ASP A 545 -23.82 18.70 27.86
CA ASP A 545 -24.22 19.20 29.18
C ASP A 545 -23.09 19.15 30.23
N TRP A 546 -21.88 18.79 29.83
CA TRP A 546 -20.72 18.61 30.72
C TRP A 546 -19.44 19.18 30.09
N LYS A 547 -18.38 19.29 30.90
CA LYS A 547 -17.08 19.87 30.52
C LYS A 547 -15.94 18.88 30.82
N GLY A 548 -14.72 19.20 30.41
CA GLY A 548 -13.56 18.38 30.74
C GLY A 548 -13.35 17.15 29.84
N GLY A 549 -14.03 17.07 28.69
CA GLY A 549 -13.89 15.92 27.80
C GLY A 549 -14.14 16.19 26.32
N ALA A 550 -14.13 15.11 25.55
CA ALA A 550 -14.43 15.09 24.12
C ALA A 550 -15.33 13.89 23.77
N VAL A 551 -16.17 14.04 22.75
CA VAL A 551 -17.04 12.99 22.23
C VAL A 551 -16.67 12.74 20.77
N VAL A 552 -16.33 11.50 20.43
CA VAL A 552 -16.01 11.08 19.07
C VAL A 552 -16.96 9.94 18.69
N VAL A 553 -17.78 10.16 17.68
CA VAL A 553 -18.74 9.14 17.21
C VAL A 553 -18.54 8.87 15.73
N THR A 554 -18.82 7.64 15.30
CA THR A 554 -18.84 7.31 13.87
C THR A 554 -20.26 7.02 13.40
N VAL A 555 -20.52 7.32 12.13
CA VAL A 555 -21.72 6.88 11.41
C VAL A 555 -21.33 5.97 10.27
N ASP A 556 -21.98 4.81 10.14
CA ASP A 556 -21.63 3.82 9.12
C ASP A 556 -22.86 3.28 8.39
N GLN A 557 -22.73 2.98 7.09
CA GLN A 557 -23.81 2.44 6.25
C GLN A 557 -24.10 0.95 6.54
N LYS A 558 -23.15 0.20 7.11
CA LYS A 558 -23.28 -1.23 7.45
C LYS A 558 -23.94 -1.48 8.81
N PHE A 559 -24.68 -0.51 9.34
CA PHE A 559 -25.43 -0.66 10.57
C PHE A 559 -26.82 -1.25 10.29
N GLY A 560 -27.32 -2.07 11.22
CA GLY A 560 -28.74 -2.37 11.20
C GLY A 560 -29.22 -3.20 10.01
N TRP A 561 -30.45 -2.86 9.59
CA TRP A 561 -31.11 -3.28 8.36
C TRP A 561 -31.17 -2.14 7.34
N ALA A 562 -30.21 -1.21 7.41
CA ALA A 562 -30.20 -0.04 6.56
C ALA A 562 -30.19 -0.44 5.07
N PRO A 563 -31.02 0.19 4.22
CA PRO A 563 -30.99 -0.02 2.78
C PRO A 563 -29.57 0.16 2.22
N ALA A 564 -29.16 -0.73 1.32
CA ALA A 564 -27.81 -0.77 0.76
C ALA A 564 -27.37 0.54 0.07
N ASN A 565 -28.33 1.39 -0.33
CA ASN A 565 -28.11 2.63 -1.08
C ASN A 565 -28.20 3.90 -0.20
N LEU A 566 -28.18 3.80 1.13
CA LEU A 566 -28.20 5.00 1.97
C LEU A 566 -26.97 5.86 1.73
N SER A 567 -27.20 7.17 1.62
CA SER A 567 -26.13 8.16 1.51
C SER A 567 -25.22 8.13 2.76
N PRO A 568 -23.90 8.23 2.63
CA PRO A 568 -22.95 8.13 3.74
C PRO A 568 -22.90 9.39 4.62
N PHE A 569 -23.62 10.46 4.28
CA PHE A 569 -23.60 11.71 5.06
C PHE A 569 -24.38 11.57 6.39
N PRO A 570 -23.93 12.24 7.47
CA PRO A 570 -24.55 12.16 8.79
C PRO A 570 -26.06 12.43 8.80
N LEU A 571 -26.52 13.41 8.01
CA LEU A 571 -27.94 13.78 7.91
C LEU A 571 -28.84 12.60 7.53
N TYR A 572 -28.38 11.72 6.63
CA TYR A 572 -29.17 10.57 6.19
C TYR A 572 -29.03 9.37 7.12
N LEU A 573 -27.85 9.16 7.70
CA LEU A 573 -27.57 8.01 8.57
C LEU A 573 -28.14 8.16 9.99
N LEU A 574 -28.11 9.37 10.55
CA LEU A 574 -28.55 9.64 11.93
C LEU A 574 -30.06 9.82 12.06
N THR A 575 -30.79 9.94 10.94
CA THR A 575 -32.17 10.44 10.89
C THR A 575 -32.29 11.85 11.51
N LYS A 576 -33.50 12.42 11.51
CA LYS A 576 -33.76 13.72 12.14
C LYS A 576 -33.37 13.72 13.63
N LYS A 577 -33.75 12.67 14.36
CA LYS A 577 -33.56 12.58 15.82
C LYS A 577 -32.08 12.52 16.22
N GLY A 578 -31.28 11.71 15.53
CA GLY A 578 -29.86 11.58 15.84
C GLY A 578 -29.05 12.80 15.42
N PHE A 579 -29.45 13.47 14.33
CA PHE A 579 -28.84 14.72 13.91
C PHE A 579 -29.09 15.82 14.93
N GLU A 580 -30.34 16.03 15.35
CA GLU A 580 -30.72 17.00 16.39
C GLU A 580 -30.05 16.72 17.74
N HIS A 581 -29.85 15.45 18.09
CA HIS A 581 -29.14 15.07 19.32
C HIS A 581 -27.68 15.51 19.32
N LEU A 582 -26.99 15.39 18.18
CA LEU A 582 -25.56 15.71 18.05
C LEU A 582 -25.29 17.15 17.65
N ASP A 583 -26.28 17.90 17.16
CA ASP A 583 -26.12 19.29 16.72
C ASP A 583 -25.89 20.25 17.90
N PRO A 584 -24.88 21.14 17.88
CA PRO A 584 -23.78 21.25 16.90
C PRO A 584 -22.67 20.22 17.13
N PHE A 585 -22.07 19.77 16.02
CA PHE A 585 -20.91 18.89 15.99
C PHE A 585 -19.94 19.27 14.85
N ILE A 586 -18.70 18.79 14.95
CA ILE A 586 -17.67 18.92 13.90
C ILE A 586 -17.72 17.67 13.01
N PRO A 587 -18.17 17.78 11.74
CA PRO A 587 -18.16 16.67 10.81
C PRO A 587 -16.72 16.45 10.28
N VAL A 588 -16.20 15.23 10.40
CA VAL A 588 -14.88 14.85 9.89
C VAL A 588 -15.03 13.72 8.87
N GLU A 589 -14.67 13.98 7.62
CA GLU A 589 -14.82 13.03 6.53
C GLU A 589 -13.64 12.07 6.46
N VAL A 590 -13.91 10.76 6.50
CA VAL A 590 -12.93 9.73 6.21
C VAL A 590 -13.04 9.34 4.75
N LYS A 591 -12.06 9.79 3.95
CA LYS A 591 -11.99 9.58 2.49
C LYS A 591 -11.29 8.27 2.12
N GLU A 592 -11.39 7.92 0.83
CA GLU A 592 -10.56 6.91 0.17
C GLU A 592 -9.07 7.15 0.46
N LEU A 593 -8.27 6.10 0.36
CA LEU A 593 -6.82 6.22 0.50
C LEU A 593 -6.30 7.16 -0.60
N THR A 594 -5.42 8.10 -0.23
CA THR A 594 -4.67 8.85 -1.23
C THR A 594 -3.76 7.90 -2.01
N SER A 595 -3.22 8.34 -3.15
CA SER A 595 -2.27 7.51 -3.89
C SER A 595 -1.07 7.12 -3.01
N GLU A 596 -0.57 8.02 -2.17
CA GLU A 596 0.54 7.72 -1.25
C GLU A 596 0.14 6.75 -0.15
N GLU A 597 -0.99 6.99 0.53
CA GLU A 597 -1.52 6.07 1.54
C GLU A 597 -1.77 4.66 0.96
N PHE A 598 -2.30 4.59 -0.26
CA PHE A 598 -2.57 3.32 -0.95
C PHE A 598 -1.29 2.53 -1.20
N HIS A 599 -0.24 3.18 -1.73
CA HIS A 599 1.04 2.53 -1.96
C HIS A 599 1.72 2.15 -0.64
N SER A 600 1.67 3.01 0.38
CA SER A 600 2.19 2.67 1.72
C SER A 600 1.46 1.46 2.32
N MET A 601 0.15 1.32 2.12
CA MET A 601 -0.63 0.18 2.60
C MET A 601 -0.25 -1.12 1.89
N LEU A 602 0.00 -1.06 0.58
CA LEU A 602 0.50 -2.20 -0.19
C LEU A 602 1.93 -2.55 0.21
N ASP A 603 2.80 -1.57 0.39
CA ASP A 603 4.16 -1.77 0.90
C ASP A 603 4.12 -2.46 2.27
N TYR A 604 3.18 -2.09 3.14
CA TYR A 604 2.95 -2.76 4.43
C TYR A 604 2.50 -4.22 4.30
N TYR A 605 1.61 -4.54 3.37
CA TYR A 605 1.19 -5.92 3.13
C TYR A 605 2.30 -6.76 2.48
N GLU A 606 3.09 -6.17 1.59
CA GLU A 606 4.27 -6.81 1.01
C GLU A 606 5.37 -7.04 2.08
N ASP A 607 5.64 -6.06 2.96
CA ASP A 607 6.52 -6.18 4.15
C ASP A 607 6.11 -7.36 5.04
N ARG A 608 4.81 -7.63 5.14
CA ARG A 608 4.26 -8.73 5.93
C ARG A 608 4.08 -10.04 5.18
N LEU A 609 4.56 -10.12 3.93
CA LEU A 609 4.39 -11.28 3.06
C LEU A 609 2.92 -11.73 2.96
N TRP A 610 1.99 -10.78 3.10
CA TRP A 610 0.55 -11.06 3.19
C TRP A 610 -0.03 -11.55 1.88
N PHE A 611 0.53 -11.10 0.75
CA PHE A 611 0.30 -11.65 -0.58
C PHE A 611 1.62 -11.75 -1.35
N GLN A 612 1.72 -12.74 -2.23
CA GLN A 612 2.96 -13.10 -2.94
C GLN A 612 2.90 -12.64 -4.40
N LYS A 613 2.99 -11.32 -4.68
CA LYS A 613 3.24 -10.73 -6.03
C LYS A 613 3.24 -9.19 -5.98
N GLY A 614 4.31 -8.54 -6.46
CA GLY A 614 4.35 -7.09 -6.69
C GLY A 614 3.82 -6.61 -8.06
N LYS A 615 3.00 -7.43 -8.76
CA LYS A 615 2.37 -7.07 -10.05
C LYS A 615 0.87 -6.92 -9.85
N GLY A 616 0.27 -5.86 -10.40
CA GLY A 616 -1.16 -5.57 -10.30
C GLY A 616 -1.55 -4.50 -9.27
N ARG A 617 -0.63 -3.62 -8.83
CA ARG A 617 -0.98 -2.51 -7.93
C ARG A 617 -2.03 -1.58 -8.54
N ASP A 618 -1.95 -1.31 -9.84
CA ASP A 618 -2.95 -0.51 -10.58
C ASP A 618 -4.30 -1.24 -10.69
N GLU A 619 -4.28 -2.56 -10.90
CA GLU A 619 -5.50 -3.38 -10.87
C GLU A 619 -6.13 -3.38 -9.48
N LEU A 620 -5.33 -3.50 -8.41
CA LEU A 620 -5.80 -3.38 -7.04
C LEU A 620 -6.35 -1.99 -6.74
N ALA A 621 -5.71 -0.93 -7.25
CA ALA A 621 -6.19 0.44 -7.10
C ALA A 621 -7.55 0.62 -7.79
N PHE A 622 -7.70 0.07 -9.00
CA PHE A 622 -8.94 0.09 -9.77
C PHE A 622 -10.05 -0.73 -9.12
N LEU A 623 -9.79 -2.00 -8.77
CA LEU A 623 -10.76 -2.93 -8.19
C LEU A 623 -11.19 -2.53 -6.78
N SER A 624 -10.26 -2.05 -5.94
CA SER A 624 -10.60 -1.56 -4.60
C SER A 624 -11.17 -0.15 -4.63
N ASN A 625 -10.99 0.59 -5.73
CA ASN A 625 -11.21 2.04 -5.80
C ASN A 625 -10.56 2.78 -4.62
N ARG A 626 -9.35 2.35 -4.22
CA ARG A 626 -8.60 2.84 -3.04
C ARG A 626 -9.39 2.80 -1.72
N ASN A 627 -10.40 1.94 -1.61
CA ASN A 627 -11.12 1.69 -0.36
C ASN A 627 -10.31 0.72 0.51
N ALA A 628 -9.89 1.16 1.69
CA ALA A 628 -9.02 0.39 2.59
C ALA A 628 -9.59 -1.01 2.95
N GLY A 629 -10.89 -1.10 3.23
CA GLY A 629 -11.55 -2.35 3.58
C GLY A 629 -11.72 -3.29 2.38
N ALA A 630 -12.00 -2.75 1.19
CA ALA A 630 -12.05 -3.53 -0.04
C ALA A 630 -10.66 -4.05 -0.41
N LEU A 631 -9.63 -3.19 -0.29
CA LEU A 631 -8.23 -3.56 -0.52
C LEU A 631 -7.80 -4.70 0.40
N MET A 632 -8.02 -4.57 1.71
CA MET A 632 -7.71 -5.62 2.68
C MET A 632 -8.39 -6.96 2.33
N LYS A 633 -9.65 -6.92 1.88
CA LYS A 633 -10.38 -8.13 1.46
C LYS A 633 -9.79 -8.75 0.19
N LEU A 634 -9.46 -7.94 -0.82
CA LEU A 634 -8.84 -8.41 -2.05
C LEU A 634 -7.47 -9.05 -1.76
N CYS A 635 -6.63 -8.35 -0.99
CA CYS A 635 -5.30 -8.84 -0.60
C CYS A 635 -5.34 -10.11 0.24
N SER A 636 -6.38 -10.34 1.06
CA SER A 636 -6.47 -11.55 1.89
C SER A 636 -6.61 -12.86 1.10
N SER A 637 -6.93 -12.78 -0.20
CA SER A 637 -7.11 -13.94 -1.09
C SER A 637 -5.98 -14.12 -2.11
N LEU A 638 -4.97 -13.24 -2.09
CA LEU A 638 -3.83 -13.22 -3.01
C LEU A 638 -2.58 -13.76 -2.33
#